data_AF-A0A7X8Q993-F1
#
_entry.id   AF-A0A7X8Q993-F1
#
_cell.length_a   1.000
_cell.length_b   1.000
_cell.length_c   1.000
_cell.angle_alpha   90.00
_cell.angle_beta   90.00
_cell.angle_gamma   90.00
#
_symmetry.space_group_name_H-M   'P 1'
#
loop_
_entity.id
_entity.type
_entity.pdbx_description
1 polymer ?
#
loop_
_entity_poly.entity_id
_entity_poly.type
_entity_poly.pdbx_seq_one_letter_code
_entity_poly.pdbx_strand_id
1 'polypeptide(L)'
;MRLLLNITILTFVIFASFSFAKAQAPVNDNCNAALDINVPLDGFGMGIYCSDTVDLSNSTIQIGEYFHYVQIAAGTDKKSVWYKFHLPTARSINLELLQPSNFLPEDAAGFTVYYNASCLPNDSSILGAKLTPVNKFGSSYNPCLLPGDYLVQVSAKADANDEIFLRLTVDEPMILNDYDRPTNAQFLNVISGGYHSYTFDVGCQTIENANENCPSLGANYQEYTQSTWHVFKTDNFIDMLRWELREASGFYTGNLRVGYNLYKGDARSTPISSLILVDGCGVLHPTGSQYAGKTWLCFLEPNSTYSLQVFYHKDYSNTIQFRWYERGIGNSHSADPSSLPPSAEMDTLPASSTGIWSYAYDTLSCNAFIKDHPCGTVNPASGTVSFGGSNYTSCAWYTFTIADYSNVRFSTDSRLGKRLFAGNIKDDCSLTPFWEFTSGDITYPCLPAGTYSVQILGRMDTLNYIASYSSNNLGMAANLGIQVSSVDIENNFQLTSSGEIDSLNNWMPLQDGVTVYADTAYFGCPNTVLPAGTNCSTSSQKNTKAIYREFVIDTLGMITLGGGSYYCRYILYKGDASALATAQNKFTYGETIDGLTAMSGCLSLYGNTYIFCVAPGIYTLVSFGDSTDVNRWDRPWVRFNKRYTQFYDPSSPNDMGDITASILGGTVSGTPDYFSCINNPLTIDGKAPCYTDAKQIYRQFYISQPLTLNFSNSYGYFRLFKGKISDGVNTLSSNIPGYGDIGCRSSYNGNVCIPFDTGWYTVVSYGYGGIYEGPSYSGGYIANLNNISIWRTTPPQDPKYNRPHKAYYAGITDYGPNAGTSTYPNNSRTYNFGREYFSCIPDTPFSSHPVVPCPSNYNRVSYFVFTITKESFASIYNIPTSMVSRIYSFDVRSDSVLMMTEPPIQPCIERRDYYHDNMWWTGKIDICRLQPGSYTLVVFANNSHINTSLQPTIYVDSIPISRFDNAANAYDFDLVPGDSLVYYGKVGDVNPIDTARHPSDDFISCLTGARQSDPGLSDPRHLCRKGLYPYPSNPSILYPITENETVYDTLGTTNRPVRRNLWYTFVVEGPGKVYVSVNNRTPGKSSPTLPFTIYKSDVDGELSFSEIKANGEIDSTLASGLTYVNNNSTFGSYGCSGNSQTISFSINSCEPLAKRRYYVVVDVHANMMISNQLDVSVRFEGVPIIPLRYD
;
A
#
# COMPACT_ATOMS: atom_id res chain seq x y z
N MET A 1 -100.97 57.04 -3.52
CA MET A 1 -100.67 57.77 -4.77
C MET A 1 -100.18 56.75 -5.79
N ARG A 2 -101.06 56.36 -6.75
CA ARG A 2 -100.94 55.38 -7.88
C ARG A 2 -100.55 53.92 -7.50
N LEU A 3 -101.41 52.92 -7.27
CA LEU A 3 -102.69 52.36 -7.81
C LEU A 3 -102.56 51.28 -8.93
N LEU A 4 -103.10 50.07 -8.63
CA LEU A 4 -103.75 49.03 -9.49
C LEU A 4 -102.93 48.17 -10.48
N LEU A 5 -102.97 46.82 -10.37
CA LEU A 5 -103.90 45.92 -11.12
C LEU A 5 -103.69 44.42 -10.78
N ASN A 6 -104.77 43.66 -10.85
CA ASN A 6 -104.99 42.25 -10.49
C ASN A 6 -104.53 41.22 -11.55
N ILE A 7 -104.23 39.99 -11.09
CA ILE A 7 -104.67 38.65 -11.56
C ILE A 7 -104.64 38.33 -13.08
N THR A 8 -104.17 37.10 -13.39
CA THR A 8 -104.24 36.33 -14.67
C THR A 8 -103.11 36.54 -15.70
N ILE A 9 -102.02 35.75 -15.61
CA ILE A 9 -101.49 34.86 -16.68
C ILE A 9 -100.83 33.64 -15.99
N LEU A 10 -101.69 32.78 -15.45
CA LEU A 10 -101.43 31.36 -15.26
C LEU A 10 -101.95 30.71 -16.56
N THR A 11 -101.20 29.77 -17.15
CA THR A 11 -101.58 28.93 -18.33
C THR A 11 -101.25 29.50 -19.73
N PHE A 12 -99.98 29.48 -20.18
CA PHE A 12 -99.57 29.11 -21.57
C PHE A 12 -98.04 29.03 -21.81
N VAL A 13 -97.27 28.35 -20.95
CA VAL A 13 -95.97 27.74 -21.37
C VAL A 13 -95.88 26.35 -20.73
N ILE A 14 -96.90 25.54 -20.99
CA ILE A 14 -96.88 24.09 -20.80
C ILE A 14 -96.76 23.54 -22.22
N PHE A 15 -95.53 23.27 -22.69
CA PHE A 15 -95.15 22.37 -23.78
C PHE A 15 -93.72 22.72 -24.25
N ALA A 16 -92.69 22.27 -23.52
CA ALA A 16 -91.36 21.88 -24.03
C ALA A 16 -90.32 21.74 -22.90
N SER A 17 -90.46 20.73 -22.05
CA SER A 17 -89.35 20.19 -21.26
C SER A 17 -89.69 18.79 -20.74
N PHE A 18 -89.82 17.85 -21.67
CA PHE A 18 -89.52 16.46 -21.36
C PHE A 18 -88.00 16.38 -21.12
N SER A 19 -87.59 16.61 -19.88
CA SER A 19 -86.27 16.18 -19.41
C SER A 19 -86.26 14.66 -19.43
N PHE A 20 -85.66 14.06 -20.46
CA PHE A 20 -85.08 12.73 -20.31
C PHE A 20 -84.08 12.84 -19.16
N ALA A 21 -84.45 12.35 -17.98
CA ALA A 21 -83.48 12.05 -16.94
C ALA A 21 -82.58 10.94 -17.52
N LYS A 22 -81.49 11.33 -18.18
CA LYS A 22 -80.39 10.40 -18.46
C LYS A 22 -79.93 9.92 -17.09
N ALA A 23 -79.96 8.61 -16.87
CA ALA A 23 -79.40 8.01 -15.68
C ALA A 23 -77.96 8.52 -15.52
N GLN A 24 -77.66 9.12 -14.38
CA GLN A 24 -76.39 9.78 -14.12
C GLN A 24 -75.30 8.71 -13.91
N ALA A 25 -74.17 8.84 -14.60
CA ALA A 25 -73.01 7.98 -14.37
C ALA A 25 -72.52 8.11 -12.91
N PRO A 26 -71.87 7.09 -12.33
CA PRO A 26 -71.31 7.15 -10.98
C PRO A 26 -70.40 8.35 -10.78
N VAL A 27 -70.29 8.83 -9.54
CA VAL A 27 -69.47 10.01 -9.22
C VAL A 27 -67.99 9.78 -9.53
N ASN A 28 -67.52 8.53 -9.41
CA ASN A 28 -66.15 8.11 -9.70
C ASN A 28 -65.97 7.46 -11.07
N ASP A 29 -66.88 7.72 -12.00
CA ASP A 29 -66.73 7.36 -13.41
C ASP A 29 -65.58 8.12 -14.09
N ASN A 30 -65.14 9.24 -13.48
CA ASN A 30 -63.94 9.98 -13.87
C ASN A 30 -62.85 9.79 -12.82
N CYS A 31 -61.63 9.51 -13.25
CA CYS A 31 -60.49 9.30 -12.37
C CYS A 31 -60.14 10.52 -11.50
N ASN A 32 -60.42 11.76 -11.94
CA ASN A 32 -60.21 12.95 -11.09
C ASN A 32 -61.20 12.98 -9.91
N ALA A 33 -62.29 12.24 -10.01
CA ALA A 33 -63.30 12.05 -8.97
C ALA A 33 -63.20 10.65 -8.32
N ALA A 34 -62.03 10.02 -8.38
CA ALA A 34 -61.77 8.74 -7.71
C ALA A 34 -62.15 8.83 -6.22
N LEU A 35 -62.91 7.83 -5.74
CA LEU A 35 -63.36 7.77 -4.34
C LEU A 35 -62.21 7.34 -3.43
N ASP A 36 -62.09 8.02 -2.30
CA ASP A 36 -61.10 7.70 -1.27
C ASP A 36 -61.48 6.41 -0.51
N ILE A 37 -60.55 5.48 -0.40
CA ILE A 37 -60.58 4.44 0.63
C ILE A 37 -59.87 5.05 1.84
N ASN A 38 -60.66 5.64 2.74
CA ASN A 38 -60.12 6.42 3.86
C ASN A 38 -59.42 5.53 4.90
N VAL A 39 -58.09 5.65 4.97
CA VAL A 39 -57.27 5.03 6.03
C VAL A 39 -57.10 6.07 7.16
N PRO A 40 -57.65 5.83 8.38
CA PRO A 40 -57.57 6.77 9.50
C PRO A 40 -56.14 7.10 9.95
N LEU A 41 -56.00 8.07 10.86
CA LEU A 41 -54.71 8.51 11.42
C LEU A 41 -53.74 9.00 10.32
N ASP A 42 -54.24 9.83 9.41
CA ASP A 42 -53.46 10.37 8.28
C ASP A 42 -52.76 9.28 7.44
N GLY A 43 -53.42 8.13 7.26
CA GLY A 43 -52.90 6.99 6.50
C GLY A 43 -52.10 5.97 7.32
N PHE A 44 -51.85 6.20 8.61
CA PHE A 44 -51.13 5.26 9.48
C PHE A 44 -52.01 4.14 10.06
N GLY A 45 -53.33 4.25 9.93
CA GLY A 45 -54.30 3.29 10.45
C GLY A 45 -54.08 1.85 9.95
N MET A 46 -54.36 0.90 10.83
CA MET A 46 -54.27 -0.54 10.58
C MET A 46 -55.65 -1.17 10.67
N GLY A 47 -55.93 -2.17 9.84
CA GLY A 47 -57.19 -2.91 9.83
C GLY A 47 -57.84 -2.99 8.46
N ILE A 48 -59.17 -3.16 8.45
CA ILE A 48 -59.96 -3.37 7.23
C ILE A 48 -60.79 -2.12 6.94
N TYR A 49 -60.64 -1.58 5.75
CA TYR A 49 -61.32 -0.38 5.26
C TYR A 49 -62.09 -0.71 3.98
N CYS A 50 -63.40 -0.44 3.97
CA CYS A 50 -64.22 -0.60 2.77
C CYS A 50 -64.39 0.74 2.08
N SER A 51 -64.36 0.75 0.75
CA SER A 51 -64.79 1.89 -0.04
C SER A 51 -66.31 2.08 0.02
N ASP A 52 -66.79 3.21 -0.47
CA ASP A 52 -68.20 3.36 -0.82
C ASP A 52 -68.60 2.36 -1.93
N THR A 53 -69.86 1.91 -1.86
CA THR A 53 -70.47 1.04 -2.86
C THR A 53 -70.88 1.84 -4.09
N VAL A 54 -70.59 1.32 -5.29
CA VAL A 54 -70.85 1.96 -6.59
C VAL A 54 -71.60 1.02 -7.53
N ASP A 55 -72.72 1.50 -8.09
CA ASP A 55 -73.49 0.80 -9.13
C ASP A 55 -72.86 1.02 -10.53
N LEU A 56 -72.48 -0.07 -11.19
CA LEU A 56 -71.86 -0.05 -12.53
C LEU A 56 -72.87 0.11 -13.69
N SER A 57 -74.17 0.16 -13.42
CA SER A 57 -75.20 0.15 -14.47
C SER A 57 -75.07 1.28 -15.49
N ASN A 58 -74.61 2.45 -15.05
CA ASN A 58 -74.42 3.64 -15.90
C ASN A 58 -72.97 4.10 -15.99
N SER A 59 -71.99 3.30 -15.54
CA SER A 59 -70.58 3.66 -15.72
C SER A 59 -70.17 3.58 -17.19
N THR A 60 -69.25 4.47 -17.55
CA THR A 60 -68.69 4.61 -18.90
C THR A 60 -67.18 4.49 -18.83
N ILE A 61 -66.46 4.97 -19.85
CA ILE A 61 -65.01 5.02 -19.87
C ILE A 61 -64.62 6.48 -20.09
N GLN A 62 -63.74 7.02 -19.25
CA GLN A 62 -63.17 8.33 -19.51
C GLN A 62 -62.17 8.29 -20.68
N ILE A 63 -62.22 9.30 -21.55
CA ILE A 63 -61.25 9.43 -22.65
C ILE A 63 -59.83 9.52 -22.07
N GLY A 64 -58.93 8.67 -22.56
CA GLY A 64 -57.52 8.63 -22.15
C GLY A 64 -57.20 7.61 -21.06
N GLU A 65 -58.19 6.84 -20.59
CA GLU A 65 -57.92 5.73 -19.68
C GLU A 65 -57.04 4.66 -20.34
N TYR A 66 -56.03 4.22 -19.59
CA TYR A 66 -55.24 3.06 -19.92
C TYR A 66 -55.86 1.83 -19.25
N PHE A 67 -56.05 0.74 -20.00
CA PHE A 67 -56.45 -0.55 -19.44
C PHE A 67 -55.30 -1.53 -19.57
N HIS A 68 -54.93 -2.18 -18.47
CA HIS A 68 -53.93 -3.24 -18.51
C HIS A 68 -54.37 -4.40 -19.43
N TYR A 69 -53.42 -5.05 -20.11
CA TYR A 69 -53.72 -6.08 -21.10
C TYR A 69 -54.60 -7.21 -20.55
N VAL A 70 -54.48 -7.51 -19.25
CA VAL A 70 -55.29 -8.53 -18.54
C VAL A 70 -56.78 -8.19 -18.53
N GLN A 71 -57.13 -6.89 -18.45
CA GLN A 71 -58.53 -6.43 -18.53
C GLN A 71 -59.04 -6.50 -19.97
N ILE A 72 -58.22 -6.07 -20.94
CA ILE A 72 -58.56 -6.12 -22.37
C ILE A 72 -58.79 -7.58 -22.82
N ALA A 73 -57.91 -8.49 -22.43
CA ALA A 73 -58.00 -9.91 -22.77
C ALA A 73 -59.24 -10.59 -22.16
N ALA A 74 -59.70 -10.12 -20.99
CA ALA A 74 -60.91 -10.61 -20.33
C ALA A 74 -62.21 -9.93 -20.81
N GLY A 75 -62.10 -8.88 -21.62
CA GLY A 75 -63.23 -8.08 -22.08
C GLY A 75 -63.86 -7.20 -20.99
N THR A 76 -63.18 -6.99 -19.86
CA THR A 76 -63.61 -6.12 -18.74
C THR A 76 -63.23 -4.65 -18.97
N ASP A 77 -62.79 -4.28 -20.17
CA ASP A 77 -62.35 -2.94 -20.56
C ASP A 77 -63.50 -2.06 -21.11
N LYS A 78 -64.76 -2.35 -20.75
CA LYS A 78 -65.95 -1.71 -21.35
C LYS A 78 -66.58 -0.64 -20.48
N LYS A 79 -66.29 -0.68 -19.18
CA LYS A 79 -66.71 0.29 -18.17
C LYS A 79 -65.59 0.42 -17.14
N SER A 80 -65.51 1.56 -16.47
CA SER A 80 -64.55 1.75 -15.37
C SER A 80 -65.09 2.66 -14.29
N VAL A 81 -64.60 2.45 -13.06
CA VAL A 81 -64.78 3.37 -11.95
C VAL A 81 -63.48 3.41 -11.14
N TRP A 82 -63.22 4.55 -10.50
CA TRP A 82 -61.92 4.81 -9.87
C TRP A 82 -62.00 4.96 -8.36
N TYR A 83 -60.99 4.42 -7.68
CA TYR A 83 -60.75 4.59 -6.25
C TYR A 83 -59.31 5.00 -6.01
N LYS A 84 -59.01 5.53 -4.82
CA LYS A 84 -57.64 5.89 -4.43
C LYS A 84 -57.38 5.69 -2.94
N PHE A 85 -56.13 5.45 -2.57
CA PHE A 85 -55.68 5.41 -1.18
C PHE A 85 -54.23 5.88 -1.05
N HIS A 86 -53.84 6.33 0.14
CA HIS A 86 -52.50 6.85 0.43
C HIS A 86 -51.86 6.05 1.58
N LEU A 87 -50.56 5.76 1.44
CA LEU A 87 -49.75 5.13 2.49
C LEU A 87 -48.58 6.04 2.85
N PRO A 88 -48.46 6.53 4.09
CA PRO A 88 -47.36 7.41 4.51
C PRO A 88 -46.06 6.64 4.84
N THR A 89 -46.14 5.31 4.92
CA THR A 89 -45.02 4.40 5.23
C THR A 89 -45.32 3.04 4.62
N ALA A 90 -44.32 2.14 4.56
CA ALA A 90 -44.53 0.80 4.02
C ALA A 90 -45.60 0.02 4.80
N ARG A 91 -46.42 -0.78 4.10
CA ARG A 91 -47.49 -1.61 4.67
C ARG A 91 -47.66 -2.93 3.92
N SER A 92 -48.16 -3.94 4.61
CA SER A 92 -48.75 -5.12 3.98
C SER A 92 -50.17 -4.77 3.55
N ILE A 93 -50.51 -5.01 2.28
CA ILE A 93 -51.77 -4.61 1.69
C ILE A 93 -52.44 -5.79 1.01
N ASN A 94 -53.69 -6.05 1.36
CA ASN A 94 -54.59 -6.92 0.59
C ASN A 94 -55.75 -6.08 0.08
N LEU A 95 -55.89 -5.96 -1.23
CA LEU A 95 -56.98 -5.24 -1.88
C LEU A 95 -57.92 -6.24 -2.56
N GLU A 96 -59.19 -6.20 -2.20
CA GLU A 96 -60.20 -7.14 -2.68
C GLU A 96 -61.35 -6.40 -3.36
N LEU A 97 -61.78 -6.90 -4.53
CA LEU A 97 -63.00 -6.45 -5.20
C LEU A 97 -64.16 -7.34 -4.78
N LEU A 98 -65.24 -6.72 -4.30
CA LEU A 98 -66.42 -7.38 -3.75
C LEU A 98 -67.70 -6.77 -4.33
N GLN A 99 -68.80 -7.51 -4.19
CA GLN A 99 -70.16 -7.06 -4.52
C GLN A 99 -71.06 -7.29 -3.29
N PRO A 100 -72.04 -6.42 -3.00
CA PRO A 100 -72.99 -6.63 -1.90
C PRO A 100 -73.93 -7.82 -2.12
N SER A 101 -74.22 -8.12 -3.40
CA SER A 101 -75.01 -9.24 -3.87
C SER A 101 -74.10 -10.30 -4.52
N ASN A 102 -74.64 -11.43 -4.99
CA ASN A 102 -73.91 -12.41 -5.81
C ASN A 102 -74.45 -12.46 -7.26
N PHE A 103 -75.03 -11.37 -7.76
CA PHE A 103 -75.67 -11.36 -9.09
C PHE A 103 -74.70 -11.14 -10.24
N LEU A 104 -73.54 -10.50 -10.02
CA LEU A 104 -72.51 -10.42 -11.05
C LEU A 104 -71.72 -11.74 -11.12
N PRO A 105 -71.55 -12.32 -12.31
CA PRO A 105 -70.63 -13.43 -12.52
C PRO A 105 -69.21 -13.10 -12.03
N GLU A 106 -68.47 -14.13 -11.59
CA GLU A 106 -67.11 -13.95 -11.06
C GLU A 106 -66.19 -13.20 -12.04
N ASP A 107 -66.38 -13.37 -13.36
CA ASP A 107 -65.59 -12.75 -14.42
C ASP A 107 -66.18 -11.44 -14.97
N ALA A 108 -67.16 -10.83 -14.29
CA ALA A 108 -67.85 -9.63 -14.78
C ALA A 108 -67.05 -8.33 -14.57
N ALA A 109 -66.20 -8.28 -13.54
CA ALA A 109 -65.38 -7.11 -13.20
C ALA A 109 -64.04 -7.54 -12.61
N GLY A 110 -63.03 -6.69 -12.78
CA GLY A 110 -61.68 -6.84 -12.24
C GLY A 110 -61.09 -5.48 -11.86
N PHE A 111 -59.83 -5.43 -11.43
CA PHE A 111 -59.16 -4.16 -11.13
C PHE A 111 -57.66 -4.16 -11.48
N THR A 112 -57.14 -2.95 -11.69
CA THR A 112 -55.72 -2.66 -11.88
C THR A 112 -55.31 -1.55 -10.89
N VAL A 113 -54.16 -1.70 -10.25
CA VAL A 113 -53.61 -0.69 -9.32
C VAL A 113 -52.43 0.02 -9.95
N TYR A 114 -52.34 1.32 -9.74
CA TYR A 114 -51.29 2.19 -10.26
C TYR A 114 -50.67 2.97 -9.10
N TYR A 115 -49.34 3.00 -9.02
CA TYR A 115 -48.59 3.84 -8.08
C TYR A 115 -48.37 5.23 -8.72
N ASN A 116 -49.32 6.13 -8.48
CA ASN A 116 -49.34 7.46 -9.08
C ASN A 116 -50.32 8.37 -8.32
N ALA A 117 -49.91 9.62 -8.08
CA ALA A 117 -50.80 10.65 -7.53
C ALA A 117 -51.65 11.35 -8.61
N SER A 118 -51.21 11.29 -9.88
CA SER A 118 -51.85 11.96 -11.01
C SER A 118 -52.85 11.06 -11.72
N CYS A 119 -53.98 11.65 -12.09
CA CYS A 119 -55.04 10.96 -12.80
C CYS A 119 -54.65 10.58 -14.24
N LEU A 120 -55.28 9.52 -14.77
CA LEU A 120 -54.97 8.86 -16.04
C LEU A 120 -53.54 8.29 -16.07
N PRO A 121 -53.23 7.35 -15.14
CA PRO A 121 -51.94 6.66 -15.13
C PRO A 121 -51.77 5.81 -16.39
N ASN A 122 -50.51 5.48 -16.71
CA ASN A 122 -50.14 4.62 -17.84
C ASN A 122 -49.52 3.31 -17.34
N ASP A 123 -49.01 2.51 -18.28
CA ASP A 123 -48.38 1.22 -18.03
C ASP A 123 -47.22 1.28 -17.02
N SER A 124 -46.41 2.34 -17.05
CA SER A 124 -45.23 2.48 -16.18
C SER A 124 -45.59 2.57 -14.68
N SER A 125 -46.80 3.03 -14.35
CA SER A 125 -47.26 3.13 -12.95
C SER A 125 -47.73 1.80 -12.37
N ILE A 126 -47.94 0.76 -13.18
CA ILE A 126 -48.44 -0.55 -12.71
C ILE A 126 -47.34 -1.33 -12.01
N LEU A 127 -46.12 -1.35 -12.56
CA LEU A 127 -44.99 -2.07 -11.96
C LEU A 127 -44.64 -1.52 -10.56
N GLY A 128 -44.72 -0.20 -10.39
CA GLY A 128 -44.51 0.46 -9.10
C GLY A 128 -45.58 0.12 -8.05
N ALA A 129 -46.80 -0.25 -8.48
CA ALA A 129 -47.87 -0.62 -7.57
C ALA A 129 -47.67 -2.00 -6.92
N LYS A 130 -46.81 -2.85 -7.50
CA LYS A 130 -46.48 -4.20 -7.01
C LYS A 130 -47.68 -5.07 -6.59
N LEU A 131 -48.87 -4.76 -7.09
CA LEU A 131 -50.12 -5.49 -6.88
C LEU A 131 -50.55 -6.04 -8.23
N THR A 132 -50.63 -7.36 -8.32
CA THR A 132 -51.03 -8.07 -9.54
C THR A 132 -52.42 -7.61 -10.01
N PRO A 133 -52.58 -7.17 -11.27
CA PRO A 133 -53.90 -6.86 -11.83
C PRO A 133 -54.79 -8.11 -11.88
N VAL A 134 -56.06 -7.97 -11.51
CA VAL A 134 -57.02 -9.09 -11.43
C VAL A 134 -58.15 -8.84 -12.43
N ASN A 135 -58.43 -9.76 -13.35
CA ASN A 135 -59.49 -9.61 -14.37
C ASN A 135 -60.87 -10.16 -13.95
N LYS A 136 -61.02 -10.55 -12.70
CA LYS A 136 -62.23 -11.13 -12.13
C LYS A 136 -62.36 -10.70 -10.67
N PHE A 137 -63.49 -10.96 -10.03
CA PHE A 137 -63.62 -10.77 -8.58
C PHE A 137 -62.55 -11.58 -7.84
N GLY A 138 -61.84 -10.93 -6.93
CA GLY A 138 -60.68 -11.52 -6.27
C GLY A 138 -59.86 -10.48 -5.53
N SER A 139 -58.68 -10.91 -5.08
CA SER A 139 -57.77 -10.11 -4.29
C SER A 139 -56.38 -9.99 -4.90
N SER A 140 -55.68 -8.92 -4.56
CA SER A 140 -54.28 -8.70 -4.86
C SER A 140 -53.55 -8.32 -3.58
N TYR A 141 -52.42 -8.97 -3.33
CA TYR A 141 -51.70 -8.88 -2.06
C TYR A 141 -50.24 -8.48 -2.27
N ASN A 142 -49.73 -7.59 -1.41
CA ASN A 142 -48.32 -7.28 -1.32
C ASN A 142 -47.87 -7.19 0.16
N PRO A 143 -46.85 -7.95 0.59
CA PRO A 143 -46.36 -7.94 1.98
C PRO A 143 -45.55 -6.70 2.37
N CYS A 144 -45.10 -5.90 1.40
CA CYS A 144 -44.40 -4.64 1.57
C CYS A 144 -44.69 -3.69 0.39
N LEU A 145 -45.84 -3.05 0.46
CA LEU A 145 -46.20 -1.96 -0.43
C LEU A 145 -45.55 -0.67 0.07
N LEU A 146 -44.82 0.03 -0.81
CA LEU A 146 -44.04 1.22 -0.48
C LEU A 146 -44.95 2.43 -0.16
N PRO A 147 -44.47 3.44 0.59
CA PRO A 147 -45.25 4.66 0.83
C PRO A 147 -45.52 5.43 -0.46
N GLY A 148 -46.73 5.98 -0.60
CA GLY A 148 -47.15 6.92 -1.65
C GLY A 148 -48.63 6.81 -2.00
N ASP A 149 -49.00 7.35 -3.16
CA ASP A 149 -50.38 7.44 -3.64
C ASP A 149 -50.71 6.31 -4.64
N TYR A 150 -51.86 5.68 -4.44
CA TYR A 150 -52.32 4.55 -5.25
C TYR A 150 -53.69 4.84 -5.86
N LEU A 151 -53.81 4.61 -7.17
CA LEU A 151 -55.07 4.65 -7.91
C LEU A 151 -55.51 3.22 -8.24
N VAL A 152 -56.79 2.93 -8.05
CA VAL A 152 -57.40 1.63 -8.39
C VAL A 152 -58.45 1.86 -9.46
N GLN A 153 -58.24 1.28 -10.63
CA GLN A 153 -59.22 1.25 -11.72
C GLN A 153 -59.97 -0.07 -11.66
N VAL A 154 -61.21 -0.04 -11.21
CA VAL A 154 -62.12 -1.19 -11.35
C VAL A 154 -62.66 -1.17 -12.78
N SER A 155 -62.42 -2.23 -13.53
CA SER A 155 -62.80 -2.38 -14.93
C SER A 155 -63.87 -3.47 -15.05
N ALA A 156 -64.94 -3.24 -15.83
CA ALA A 156 -66.03 -4.18 -15.97
C ALA A 156 -66.53 -4.40 -17.41
N LYS A 157 -67.22 -5.52 -17.63
CA LYS A 157 -67.89 -5.83 -18.90
C LYS A 157 -69.09 -4.92 -19.14
N ALA A 158 -69.52 -4.81 -20.40
CA ALA A 158 -70.61 -3.92 -20.80
C ALA A 158 -71.97 -4.26 -20.14
N ASP A 159 -72.17 -5.53 -19.77
CA ASP A 159 -73.38 -6.06 -19.14
C ASP A 159 -73.28 -6.19 -17.61
N ALA A 160 -72.15 -5.82 -17.00
CA ALA A 160 -72.00 -5.77 -15.55
C ALA A 160 -72.82 -4.59 -14.99
N ASN A 161 -74.04 -4.89 -14.54
CA ASN A 161 -75.02 -3.92 -14.05
C ASN A 161 -75.46 -4.27 -12.61
N ASP A 162 -74.56 -4.07 -11.65
CA ASP A 162 -74.84 -4.18 -10.21
C ASP A 162 -73.81 -3.38 -9.40
N GLU A 163 -73.98 -3.36 -8.09
CA GLU A 163 -73.14 -2.71 -7.12
C GLU A 163 -71.82 -3.47 -6.84
N ILE A 164 -70.71 -2.72 -6.75
CA ILE A 164 -69.39 -3.20 -6.33
C ILE A 164 -68.79 -2.30 -5.25
N PHE A 165 -67.82 -2.81 -4.50
CA PHE A 165 -66.99 -2.03 -3.58
C PHE A 165 -65.62 -2.69 -3.41
N LEU A 166 -64.63 -1.93 -2.93
CA LEU A 166 -63.30 -2.43 -2.60
C LEU A 166 -63.15 -2.60 -1.09
N ARG A 167 -62.45 -3.66 -0.68
CA ARG A 167 -62.00 -3.87 0.69
C ARG A 167 -60.47 -3.83 0.71
N LEU A 168 -59.92 -2.86 1.44
CA LEU A 168 -58.49 -2.68 1.67
C LEU A 168 -58.15 -3.14 3.09
N THR A 169 -57.35 -4.18 3.21
CA THR A 169 -56.75 -4.58 4.48
C THR A 169 -55.33 -4.03 4.54
N VAL A 170 -55.06 -3.20 5.56
CA VAL A 170 -53.75 -2.60 5.85
C VAL A 170 -53.19 -3.27 7.09
N ASP A 171 -52.02 -3.90 6.94
CA ASP A 171 -51.31 -4.60 8.01
C ASP A 171 -49.82 -4.24 8.04
N GLU A 172 -49.08 -4.75 9.03
CA GLU A 172 -47.66 -4.48 9.19
C GLU A 172 -46.89 -5.19 8.08
N PRO A 173 -45.80 -4.60 7.56
CA PRO A 173 -44.97 -5.30 6.60
C PRO A 173 -44.54 -6.66 7.13
N MET A 174 -44.71 -7.70 6.30
CA MET A 174 -44.45 -9.09 6.69
C MET A 174 -43.04 -9.57 6.32
N ILE A 175 -42.21 -8.69 5.77
CA ILE A 175 -40.87 -8.99 5.27
C ILE A 175 -39.94 -7.87 5.74
N LEU A 176 -38.72 -8.22 6.18
CA LEU A 176 -37.67 -7.26 6.53
C LEU A 176 -38.10 -6.24 7.60
N ASN A 177 -38.83 -6.68 8.63
CA ASN A 177 -39.34 -5.86 9.73
C ASN A 177 -38.56 -6.06 11.05
N ASP A 178 -37.37 -6.67 10.98
CA ASP A 178 -36.52 -6.82 12.14
C ASP A 178 -36.18 -5.44 12.72
N TYR A 179 -36.48 -5.28 14.01
CA TYR A 179 -36.20 -4.07 14.78
C TYR A 179 -36.94 -2.81 14.31
N ASP A 180 -37.99 -2.98 13.51
CA ASP A 180 -38.79 -1.88 12.95
C ASP A 180 -39.46 -1.01 14.01
N ARG A 181 -40.00 -1.66 15.05
CA ARG A 181 -40.75 -1.01 16.12
C ARG A 181 -39.93 -0.83 17.39
N PRO A 182 -40.20 0.21 18.20
CA PRO A 182 -39.65 0.35 19.55
C PRO A 182 -39.84 -0.91 20.41
N THR A 183 -41.01 -1.54 20.34
CA THR A 183 -41.35 -2.78 21.09
C THR A 183 -40.49 -3.96 20.67
N ASN A 184 -40.05 -3.99 19.42
CA ASN A 184 -39.26 -5.06 18.81
C ASN A 184 -37.78 -4.69 18.66
N ALA A 185 -37.35 -3.60 19.30
CA ALA A 185 -35.99 -3.08 19.17
C ALA A 185 -34.92 -4.14 19.50
N GLN A 186 -33.84 -4.14 18.73
CA GLN A 186 -32.73 -5.07 18.93
C GLN A 186 -32.10 -4.87 20.30
N PHE A 187 -32.12 -5.89 21.16
CA PHE A 187 -31.44 -5.81 22.45
C PHE A 187 -29.99 -6.24 22.34
N LEU A 188 -29.07 -5.26 22.38
CA LEU A 188 -27.63 -5.47 22.26
C LEU A 188 -26.97 -5.89 23.59
N ASN A 189 -27.75 -6.04 24.65
CA ASN A 189 -27.28 -6.29 26.01
C ASN A 189 -26.37 -5.16 26.53
N VAL A 190 -25.48 -5.46 27.47
CA VAL A 190 -24.46 -4.52 27.96
C VAL A 190 -23.35 -4.41 26.92
N ILE A 191 -23.09 -3.19 26.44
CA ILE A 191 -21.92 -2.91 25.61
C ILE A 191 -20.77 -2.62 26.54
N SER A 192 -19.75 -3.47 26.50
CA SER A 192 -18.52 -3.32 27.27
C SER A 192 -17.32 -3.93 26.54
N GLY A 193 -16.13 -3.39 26.78
CA GLY A 193 -14.89 -4.07 26.44
C GLY A 193 -14.62 -4.22 24.94
N GLY A 194 -14.52 -3.09 24.24
CA GLY A 194 -14.03 -3.06 22.86
C GLY A 194 -15.13 -3.12 21.79
N TYR A 195 -14.83 -3.76 20.66
CA TYR A 195 -15.69 -3.70 19.47
C TYR A 195 -16.75 -4.80 19.45
N HIS A 196 -18.01 -4.41 19.31
CA HIS A 196 -19.15 -5.28 19.05
C HIS A 196 -19.72 -4.96 17.67
N SER A 197 -20.07 -5.96 16.86
CA SER A 197 -20.59 -5.73 15.52
C SER A 197 -21.86 -6.54 15.28
N TYR A 198 -22.83 -5.91 14.64
CA TYR A 198 -24.14 -6.48 14.35
C TYR A 198 -24.48 -6.19 12.91
N THR A 199 -25.20 -7.10 12.26
CA THR A 199 -25.63 -6.95 10.87
C THR A 199 -27.12 -7.23 10.82
N PHE A 200 -27.88 -6.41 10.09
CA PHE A 200 -29.31 -6.58 9.87
C PHE A 200 -29.71 -5.95 8.53
N ASP A 201 -30.85 -6.36 8.01
CA ASP A 201 -31.35 -5.87 6.74
C ASP A 201 -32.32 -4.71 6.92
N VAL A 202 -32.22 -3.74 6.01
CA VAL A 202 -33.11 -2.59 5.91
C VAL A 202 -33.81 -2.65 4.56
N GLY A 203 -35.06 -2.20 4.53
CA GLY A 203 -35.98 -2.21 3.41
C GLY A 203 -37.32 -2.70 3.91
N CYS A 204 -38.39 -1.91 3.74
CA CYS A 204 -39.74 -2.21 4.24
C CYS A 204 -40.00 -1.96 5.72
N GLN A 205 -39.10 -1.26 6.42
CA GLN A 205 -39.41 -0.71 7.74
C GLN A 205 -40.43 0.44 7.66
N THR A 206 -40.93 0.84 8.81
CA THR A 206 -41.99 1.79 9.00
C THR A 206 -41.61 2.85 10.03
N ILE A 207 -42.39 3.91 10.00
CA ILE A 207 -42.49 4.88 11.09
C ILE A 207 -43.90 4.82 11.68
N GLU A 208 -44.03 5.10 12.97
CA GLU A 208 -45.29 4.95 13.71
C GLU A 208 -46.27 6.08 13.40
N ASN A 209 -45.75 7.29 13.17
CA ASN A 209 -46.53 8.49 12.85
C ASN A 209 -45.63 9.59 12.28
N ALA A 210 -46.23 10.67 11.78
CA ALA A 210 -45.51 11.78 11.15
C ALA A 210 -44.53 12.55 12.06
N ASN A 211 -44.62 12.41 13.40
CA ASN A 211 -43.65 13.04 14.32
C ASN A 211 -42.34 12.25 14.41
N GLU A 212 -42.30 11.01 13.91
CA GLU A 212 -41.10 10.21 13.79
C GLU A 212 -40.30 10.67 12.56
N ASN A 213 -39.56 11.76 12.71
CA ASN A 213 -38.80 12.37 11.63
C ASN A 213 -37.48 12.98 12.10
N CYS A 214 -36.57 13.25 11.16
CA CYS A 214 -35.33 13.97 11.43
C CYS A 214 -35.08 15.09 10.39
N PRO A 215 -35.45 16.36 10.70
CA PRO A 215 -35.32 17.49 9.77
C PRO A 215 -33.90 17.78 9.28
N SER A 216 -32.86 17.42 10.05
CA SER A 216 -31.45 17.60 9.67
C SER A 216 -31.05 16.79 8.42
N LEU A 217 -31.85 15.81 8.01
CA LEU A 217 -31.60 15.02 6.79
C LEU A 217 -31.73 15.85 5.50
N GLY A 218 -32.36 17.02 5.56
CA GLY A 218 -32.46 17.98 4.46
C GLY A 218 -33.89 18.23 4.02
N ALA A 219 -34.05 18.86 2.86
CA ALA A 219 -35.37 19.28 2.35
C ALA A 219 -36.34 18.11 2.12
N ASN A 220 -35.83 16.90 1.87
CA ASN A 220 -36.63 15.70 1.65
C ASN A 220 -36.69 14.77 2.89
N TYR A 221 -36.51 15.30 4.10
CA TYR A 221 -36.56 14.50 5.33
C TYR A 221 -37.87 13.72 5.51
N GLN A 222 -38.98 14.17 4.93
CA GLN A 222 -40.27 13.47 4.95
C GLN A 222 -40.27 12.19 4.10
N GLU A 223 -39.29 11.99 3.23
CA GLU A 223 -39.09 10.74 2.48
C GLU A 223 -38.35 9.68 3.30
N TYR A 224 -37.93 9.99 4.53
CA TYR A 224 -37.30 9.04 5.44
C TYR A 224 -38.36 8.33 6.30
N THR A 225 -39.12 7.46 5.65
CA THR A 225 -40.29 6.78 6.22
C THR A 225 -39.96 5.41 6.82
N GLN A 226 -38.68 5.11 7.00
CA GLN A 226 -38.19 3.83 7.54
C GLN A 226 -37.37 4.10 8.80
N SER A 227 -37.57 3.30 9.84
CA SER A 227 -36.76 3.40 11.06
C SER A 227 -36.33 2.03 11.60
N THR A 228 -35.21 1.97 12.31
CA THR A 228 -34.84 0.80 13.13
C THR A 228 -34.48 1.22 14.54
N TRP A 229 -34.76 0.35 15.50
CA TRP A 229 -34.59 0.59 16.92
C TRP A 229 -33.63 -0.40 17.56
N HIS A 230 -32.69 0.10 18.37
CA HIS A 230 -31.67 -0.72 19.03
C HIS A 230 -31.52 -0.27 20.49
N VAL A 231 -31.67 -1.19 21.42
CA VAL A 231 -31.56 -0.95 22.87
C VAL A 231 -30.28 -1.56 23.41
N PHE A 232 -29.52 -0.78 24.17
CA PHE A 232 -28.30 -1.24 24.82
C PHE A 232 -28.18 -0.72 26.25
N LYS A 233 -27.35 -1.39 27.03
CA LYS A 233 -26.97 -0.93 28.37
C LYS A 233 -25.49 -0.53 28.39
N THR A 234 -25.17 0.58 29.03
CA THR A 234 -23.79 0.87 29.43
C THR A 234 -23.42 -0.01 30.62
N ASP A 235 -22.15 -0.34 30.74
CA ASP A 235 -21.63 -1.09 31.89
C ASP A 235 -21.38 -0.17 33.10
N ASN A 236 -20.66 -0.67 34.09
CA ASN A 236 -20.35 0.07 35.30
C ASN A 236 -19.30 1.17 35.12
N PHE A 237 -18.60 1.26 33.97
CA PHE A 237 -17.59 2.27 33.70
C PHE A 237 -17.62 2.69 32.23
N ILE A 238 -18.29 3.80 31.94
CA ILE A 238 -18.38 4.33 30.57
C ILE A 238 -17.66 5.67 30.44
N ASP A 239 -16.46 5.65 29.85
CA ASP A 239 -15.74 6.89 29.54
C ASP A 239 -15.94 7.31 28.08
N MET A 240 -16.10 6.34 27.18
CA MET A 240 -16.35 6.57 25.76
C MET A 240 -17.25 5.48 25.17
N LEU A 241 -18.32 5.90 24.49
CA LEU A 241 -19.04 5.04 23.56
C LEU A 241 -18.97 5.61 22.15
N ARG A 242 -18.66 4.76 21.17
CA ARG A 242 -18.72 5.09 19.76
C ARG A 242 -19.63 4.11 19.04
N TRP A 243 -20.59 4.65 18.30
CA TRP A 243 -21.45 3.91 17.40
C TRP A 243 -21.08 4.27 15.97
N GLU A 244 -20.95 3.27 15.11
CA GLU A 244 -20.64 3.45 13.70
C GLU A 244 -21.49 2.51 12.85
N LEU A 245 -21.72 2.92 11.61
CA LEU A 245 -22.46 2.15 10.62
C LEU A 245 -21.83 2.26 9.25
N ARG A 246 -22.08 1.24 8.43
CA ARG A 246 -21.83 1.22 6.99
C ARG A 246 -22.73 0.18 6.34
N GLU A 247 -22.75 0.18 5.01
CA GLU A 247 -23.27 -0.95 4.23
C GLU A 247 -22.37 -2.18 4.44
N ALA A 248 -22.97 -3.38 4.49
CA ALA A 248 -22.22 -4.61 4.66
C ALA A 248 -21.29 -4.88 3.47
N SER A 249 -20.19 -5.58 3.72
CA SER A 249 -19.19 -5.89 2.69
C SER A 249 -19.80 -6.71 1.56
N GLY A 250 -19.78 -6.18 0.34
CA GLY A 250 -20.39 -6.81 -0.85
C GLY A 250 -21.68 -6.11 -1.31
N PHE A 251 -22.18 -5.15 -0.53
CA PHE A 251 -23.42 -4.44 -0.81
C PHE A 251 -23.25 -2.92 -0.86
N TYR A 252 -22.07 -2.42 -1.23
CA TYR A 252 -21.80 -0.98 -1.22
C TYR A 252 -22.52 -0.27 -2.39
N THR A 253 -23.48 0.58 -2.06
CA THR A 253 -24.14 1.49 -3.01
C THR A 253 -23.57 2.90 -2.93
N GLY A 254 -22.99 3.27 -1.77
CA GLY A 254 -22.52 4.64 -1.50
C GLY A 254 -23.65 5.64 -1.26
N ASN A 255 -24.90 5.19 -1.27
CA ASN A 255 -26.09 6.04 -1.14
C ASN A 255 -26.64 6.10 0.29
N LEU A 256 -25.99 5.41 1.23
CA LEU A 256 -26.44 5.37 2.61
C LEU A 256 -26.27 6.74 3.28
N ARG A 257 -27.40 7.38 3.59
CA ARG A 257 -27.48 8.58 4.41
C ARG A 257 -28.56 8.33 5.44
N VAL A 258 -28.23 8.49 6.73
CA VAL A 258 -29.14 8.16 7.83
C VAL A 258 -29.25 9.30 8.83
N GLY A 259 -30.43 9.43 9.42
CA GLY A 259 -30.63 10.22 10.63
C GLY A 259 -30.54 9.33 11.86
N TYR A 260 -30.24 9.87 13.03
CA TYR A 260 -30.34 9.11 14.28
C TYR A 260 -30.80 9.95 15.46
N ASN A 261 -31.47 9.29 16.41
CA ASN A 261 -31.77 9.77 17.75
C ASN A 261 -31.26 8.77 18.79
N LEU A 262 -30.70 9.27 19.87
CA LEU A 262 -30.34 8.50 21.06
C LEU A 262 -31.20 8.98 22.23
N TYR A 263 -31.92 8.04 22.84
CA TYR A 263 -32.77 8.28 23.99
C TYR A 263 -32.24 7.55 25.23
N LYS A 264 -32.44 8.15 26.41
CA LYS A 264 -32.27 7.45 27.70
C LYS A 264 -33.57 6.72 28.06
N GLY A 265 -33.46 5.44 28.34
CA GLY A 265 -34.57 4.52 28.63
C GLY A 265 -34.66 3.35 27.64
N ASP A 266 -35.55 2.41 27.92
CA ASP A 266 -35.79 1.21 27.12
C ASP A 266 -37.07 1.37 26.29
N ALA A 267 -36.90 1.61 24.98
CA ALA A 267 -38.00 1.84 24.05
C ALA A 267 -38.93 0.62 23.87
N ARG A 268 -38.51 -0.58 24.32
CA ARG A 268 -39.35 -1.79 24.27
C ARG A 268 -40.45 -1.82 25.31
N SER A 269 -40.27 -1.06 26.39
CA SER A 269 -41.19 -1.03 27.54
C SER A 269 -41.71 0.36 27.89
N THR A 270 -41.11 1.41 27.32
CA THR A 270 -41.47 2.82 27.58
C THR A 270 -41.88 3.48 26.27
N PRO A 271 -43.06 4.14 26.20
CA PRO A 271 -43.46 4.88 25.01
C PRO A 271 -42.43 5.94 24.61
N ILE A 272 -42.18 6.11 23.31
CA ILE A 272 -41.16 7.06 22.78
C ILE A 272 -41.36 8.46 23.36
N SER A 273 -42.62 8.93 23.47
CA SER A 273 -42.97 10.25 23.99
C SER A 273 -42.53 10.50 25.44
N SER A 274 -42.25 9.43 26.18
CA SER A 274 -41.81 9.48 27.59
C SER A 274 -40.30 9.26 27.75
N LEU A 275 -39.59 8.93 26.68
CA LEU A 275 -38.14 8.78 26.68
C LEU A 275 -37.45 10.15 26.64
N ILE A 276 -36.31 10.28 27.30
CA ILE A 276 -35.52 11.52 27.30
C ILE A 276 -34.58 11.50 26.10
N LEU A 277 -34.70 12.45 25.18
CA LEU A 277 -33.76 12.60 24.07
C LEU A 277 -32.40 13.11 24.60
N VAL A 278 -31.34 12.35 24.32
CA VAL A 278 -29.97 12.57 24.81
C VAL A 278 -29.09 13.19 23.73
N ASP A 279 -29.21 12.70 22.50
CA ASP A 279 -28.56 13.25 21.29
C ASP A 279 -29.51 13.01 20.13
N GLY A 280 -29.81 14.01 19.31
CA GLY A 280 -30.99 13.96 18.43
C GLY A 280 -30.77 14.56 17.06
N CYS A 281 -31.39 13.94 16.08
CA CYS A 281 -31.39 14.26 14.67
C CYS A 281 -30.01 14.57 14.10
N GLY A 282 -29.04 13.74 14.50
CA GLY A 282 -27.72 13.72 13.89
C GLY A 282 -27.76 12.99 12.56
N VAL A 283 -26.86 13.37 11.63
CA VAL A 283 -26.80 12.78 10.29
C VAL A 283 -25.46 12.11 10.09
N LEU A 284 -25.49 10.89 9.56
CA LEU A 284 -24.30 10.15 9.14
C LEU A 284 -24.39 9.80 7.66
N HIS A 285 -23.27 9.90 6.96
CA HIS A 285 -23.15 9.57 5.54
C HIS A 285 -21.85 8.78 5.31
N PRO A 286 -21.86 7.45 5.48
CA PRO A 286 -20.72 6.61 5.17
C PRO A 286 -20.41 6.65 3.67
N THR A 287 -19.18 7.00 3.31
CA THR A 287 -18.71 7.01 1.92
C THR A 287 -17.96 5.71 1.60
N GLY A 288 -18.57 4.82 0.83
CA GLY A 288 -17.96 3.57 0.38
C GLY A 288 -17.80 2.53 1.51
N SER A 289 -16.61 1.90 1.60
CA SER A 289 -16.34 0.82 2.56
C SER A 289 -16.02 1.27 4.00
N GLN A 290 -15.98 2.60 4.22
CA GLN A 290 -15.63 3.20 5.51
C GLN A 290 -16.85 3.31 6.43
N TYR A 291 -16.61 3.18 7.73
CA TYR A 291 -17.62 3.44 8.75
C TYR A 291 -17.81 4.94 8.95
N ALA A 292 -19.05 5.39 9.01
CA ALA A 292 -19.40 6.70 9.59
C ALA A 292 -19.96 6.47 10.98
N GLY A 293 -19.62 7.32 11.94
CA GLY A 293 -20.06 7.10 13.32
C GLY A 293 -20.09 8.34 14.19
N LYS A 294 -20.77 8.20 15.32
CA LYS A 294 -20.88 9.18 16.39
C LYS A 294 -20.14 8.68 17.63
N THR A 295 -19.44 9.57 18.30
CA THR A 295 -18.79 9.29 19.60
C THR A 295 -19.40 10.17 20.68
N TRP A 296 -19.70 9.55 21.82
CA TRP A 296 -20.11 10.18 23.07
C TRP A 296 -18.98 10.01 24.10
N LEU A 297 -18.18 11.07 24.28
CA LEU A 297 -17.06 11.11 25.23
C LEU A 297 -17.55 11.69 26.57
N CYS A 298 -17.41 10.93 27.66
CA CYS A 298 -17.82 11.35 29.01
C CYS A 298 -19.25 11.87 29.12
N PHE A 299 -20.15 11.32 28.30
CA PHE A 299 -21.49 11.87 28.12
C PHE A 299 -22.61 10.92 28.58
N LEU A 300 -22.40 9.61 28.43
CA LEU A 300 -23.37 8.60 28.84
C LEU A 300 -23.14 8.23 30.31
N GLU A 301 -24.20 7.80 30.99
CA GLU A 301 -24.16 7.40 32.38
C GLU A 301 -23.87 5.90 32.51
N PRO A 302 -23.12 5.45 33.54
CA PRO A 302 -22.94 4.03 33.83
C PRO A 302 -24.25 3.31 34.16
N ASN A 303 -24.28 2.00 33.93
CA ASN A 303 -25.39 1.07 34.25
C ASN A 303 -26.76 1.56 33.74
N SER A 304 -26.79 2.33 32.66
CA SER A 304 -27.97 2.99 32.14
C SER A 304 -28.40 2.37 30.83
N THR A 305 -29.72 2.35 30.59
CA THR A 305 -30.29 1.82 29.34
C THR A 305 -30.54 2.95 28.36
N TYR A 306 -30.18 2.74 27.12
CA TYR A 306 -30.36 3.69 26.03
C TYR A 306 -31.01 3.01 24.82
N SER A 307 -31.77 3.80 24.06
CA SER A 307 -32.42 3.37 22.82
C SER A 307 -31.96 4.25 21.67
N LEU A 308 -31.36 3.64 20.66
CA LEU A 308 -30.93 4.28 19.42
C LEU A 308 -31.99 4.02 18.34
N GLN A 309 -32.50 5.10 17.77
CA GLN A 309 -33.37 5.09 16.59
C GLN A 309 -32.57 5.57 15.38
N VAL A 310 -32.69 4.89 14.25
CA VAL A 310 -31.99 5.22 13.01
C VAL A 310 -32.98 5.32 11.86
N PHE A 311 -32.93 6.41 11.10
CA PHE A 311 -33.86 6.74 10.01
C PHE A 311 -33.24 6.44 8.65
N TYR A 312 -34.00 5.82 7.75
CA TYR A 312 -33.60 5.48 6.39
C TYR A 312 -34.60 6.04 5.37
N HIS A 313 -34.11 6.31 4.17
CA HIS A 313 -34.92 6.81 3.06
C HIS A 313 -35.93 5.74 2.61
N LYS A 314 -37.13 6.10 2.16
CA LYS A 314 -38.19 5.17 1.70
C LYS A 314 -37.74 4.17 0.62
N ASP A 315 -36.78 4.58 -0.20
CA ASP A 315 -36.22 3.78 -1.30
C ASP A 315 -34.97 2.98 -0.90
N TYR A 316 -34.51 3.11 0.35
CA TYR A 316 -33.33 2.41 0.82
C TYR A 316 -33.66 0.96 1.19
N SER A 317 -32.97 0.02 0.55
CA SER A 317 -33.06 -1.40 0.86
C SER A 317 -31.68 -2.04 0.73
N ASN A 318 -31.10 -2.46 1.85
CA ASN A 318 -29.78 -3.08 1.88
C ASN A 318 -29.42 -3.67 3.26
N THR A 319 -28.37 -4.50 3.31
CA THR A 319 -27.79 -4.99 4.56
C THR A 319 -26.87 -3.94 5.21
N ILE A 320 -27.16 -3.58 6.46
CA ILE A 320 -26.39 -2.63 7.26
C ILE A 320 -25.54 -3.37 8.29
N GLN A 321 -24.32 -2.90 8.48
CA GLN A 321 -23.44 -3.33 9.57
C GLN A 321 -23.26 -2.21 10.58
N PHE A 322 -23.69 -2.48 11.82
CA PHE A 322 -23.38 -1.66 12.99
C PHE A 322 -22.12 -2.13 13.67
N ARG A 323 -21.41 -1.18 14.26
CA ARG A 323 -20.28 -1.41 15.13
C ARG A 323 -20.37 -0.47 16.33
N TRP A 324 -20.20 -1.04 17.50
CA TRP A 324 -20.10 -0.32 18.76
C TRP A 324 -18.70 -0.48 19.32
N TYR A 325 -18.15 0.58 19.90
CA TYR A 325 -16.86 0.57 20.56
C TYR A 325 -16.98 1.30 21.89
N GLU A 326 -16.79 0.54 22.95
CA GLU A 326 -16.84 1.04 24.32
C GLU A 326 -15.43 1.03 24.93
N ARG A 327 -15.14 2.04 25.74
CA ARG A 327 -13.93 2.12 26.53
C ARG A 327 -14.20 2.80 27.89
N GLY A 328 -13.98 2.04 28.95
CA GLY A 328 -13.93 2.47 30.34
C GLY A 328 -13.64 1.26 31.21
N ILE A 329 -12.75 1.42 32.19
CA ILE A 329 -12.27 0.28 33.01
C ILE A 329 -12.27 0.58 34.51
N GLY A 330 -12.48 1.83 34.90
CA GLY A 330 -12.41 2.27 36.30
C GLY A 330 -12.32 3.79 36.40
N ASN A 331 -12.51 4.33 37.61
CA ASN A 331 -12.25 5.75 37.89
C ASN A 331 -10.76 6.00 38.10
N SER A 332 -10.31 7.20 37.77
CA SER A 332 -8.98 7.68 38.12
C SER A 332 -8.90 8.03 39.60
N HIS A 333 -7.85 7.61 40.28
CA HIS A 333 -7.71 7.82 41.73
C HIS A 333 -6.66 8.89 42.09
N SER A 334 -5.70 9.16 41.21
CA SER A 334 -4.56 10.07 41.45
C SER A 334 -4.55 11.30 40.54
N ALA A 335 -5.70 11.71 40.01
CA ALA A 335 -5.79 12.87 39.12
C ALA A 335 -5.55 14.20 39.85
N ASP A 336 -5.89 14.26 41.16
CA ASP A 336 -5.66 15.41 42.02
C ASP A 336 -4.27 15.33 42.69
N PRO A 337 -3.29 16.14 42.25
CA PRO A 337 -1.95 16.17 42.84
C PRO A 337 -1.92 16.62 44.30
N SER A 338 -2.94 17.35 44.77
CA SER A 338 -3.02 17.82 46.16
C SER A 338 -3.60 16.77 47.12
N SER A 339 -4.18 15.69 46.59
CA SER A 339 -4.86 14.65 47.35
C SER A 339 -4.56 13.25 46.79
N LEU A 340 -3.29 12.84 46.84
CA LEU A 340 -2.88 11.52 46.36
C LEU A 340 -3.34 10.40 47.30
N PRO A 341 -3.88 9.29 46.78
CA PRO A 341 -4.18 8.11 47.57
C PRO A 341 -2.88 7.35 47.93
N PRO A 342 -2.85 6.56 49.02
CA PRO A 342 -1.68 5.76 49.39
C PRO A 342 -1.18 4.82 48.29
N SER A 343 -2.07 4.34 47.41
CA SER A 343 -1.69 3.50 46.26
C SER A 343 -0.87 4.23 45.18
N ALA A 344 -0.86 5.57 45.21
CA ALA A 344 -0.07 6.40 44.32
C ALA A 344 1.25 6.90 44.97
N GLU A 345 1.43 6.66 46.27
CA GLU A 345 2.64 6.98 47.04
C GLU A 345 3.48 5.70 47.18
N MET A 346 4.46 5.50 46.28
CA MET A 346 5.22 4.25 46.15
C MET A 346 6.37 4.07 47.17
N ASP A 347 6.45 4.95 48.18
CA ASP A 347 7.52 4.97 49.20
C ASP A 347 8.96 4.93 48.63
N THR A 348 9.93 4.51 49.43
CA THR A 348 11.32 4.30 49.00
C THR A 348 11.44 3.01 48.21
N LEU A 349 11.80 3.12 46.94
CA LEU A 349 11.94 1.99 46.04
C LEU A 349 13.25 1.22 46.32
N PRO A 350 13.22 -0.13 46.37
CA PRO A 350 14.42 -0.93 46.56
C PRO A 350 15.28 -0.95 45.29
N ALA A 351 16.61 -0.98 45.45
CA ALA A 351 17.57 -1.02 44.35
C ALA A 351 18.45 -2.29 44.39
N SER A 352 18.89 -2.76 43.22
CA SER A 352 19.91 -3.81 43.07
C SER A 352 20.73 -3.62 41.81
N SER A 353 21.88 -4.31 41.67
CA SER A 353 22.72 -4.19 40.47
C SER A 353 22.03 -4.65 39.17
N THR A 354 21.02 -5.54 39.28
CA THR A 354 20.21 -6.02 38.14
C THR A 354 18.88 -5.27 37.97
N GLY A 355 18.51 -4.42 38.93
CA GLY A 355 17.27 -3.65 38.95
C GLY A 355 16.07 -4.37 39.56
N ILE A 356 15.32 -3.71 40.45
CA ILE A 356 14.07 -4.21 41.04
C ILE A 356 12.89 -3.38 40.53
N TRP A 357 11.82 -4.04 40.09
CA TRP A 357 10.59 -3.38 39.63
C TRP A 357 9.60 -3.16 40.77
N SER A 358 9.06 -1.95 40.83
CA SER A 358 7.90 -1.56 41.64
C SER A 358 6.79 -1.06 40.71
N TYR A 359 5.53 -1.35 41.05
CA TYR A 359 4.39 -1.05 40.18
C TYR A 359 3.31 -0.25 40.91
N ALA A 360 2.69 0.68 40.20
CA ALA A 360 1.50 1.38 40.62
C ALA A 360 0.48 1.41 39.45
N TYR A 361 -0.80 1.41 39.79
CA TYR A 361 -1.89 1.24 38.82
C TYR A 361 -2.91 2.36 38.99
N ASP A 362 -3.34 2.93 37.87
CA ASP A 362 -4.45 3.88 37.81
C ASP A 362 -5.02 3.90 36.39
N THR A 363 -6.04 4.72 36.14
CA THR A 363 -6.73 4.86 34.86
C THR A 363 -6.78 6.33 34.45
N LEU A 364 -7.09 6.60 33.18
CA LEU A 364 -7.34 7.94 32.65
C LEU A 364 -8.82 8.06 32.26
N SER A 365 -9.70 8.06 33.25
CA SER A 365 -11.15 8.15 33.08
C SER A 365 -11.61 9.60 32.91
N CYS A 366 -12.92 9.80 32.76
CA CYS A 366 -13.53 11.12 32.67
C CYS A 366 -13.27 12.02 33.89
N ASN A 367 -13.02 11.44 35.07
CA ASN A 367 -12.68 12.22 36.26
C ASN A 367 -11.18 12.55 36.37
N ALA A 368 -10.36 12.17 35.38
CA ALA A 368 -8.93 12.50 35.33
C ALA A 368 -8.59 13.79 34.58
N PHE A 369 -9.57 14.60 34.17
CA PHE A 369 -9.25 15.84 33.44
C PHE A 369 -8.46 16.82 34.30
N ILE A 370 -7.37 17.32 33.73
CA ILE A 370 -6.48 18.29 34.37
C ILE A 370 -7.28 19.55 34.76
N LYS A 371 -8.26 19.93 33.92
CA LYS A 371 -9.12 21.11 34.15
C LYS A 371 -9.94 21.01 35.44
N ASP A 372 -10.27 19.79 35.87
CA ASP A 372 -11.11 19.52 37.03
C ASP A 372 -10.28 19.48 38.33
N HIS A 373 -8.95 19.37 38.21
CA HIS A 373 -7.99 19.29 39.33
C HIS A 373 -6.85 20.32 39.20
N PRO A 374 -7.13 21.63 39.10
CA PRO A 374 -6.08 22.64 38.93
C PRO A 374 -5.16 22.73 40.16
N CYS A 375 -3.85 22.71 39.95
CA CYS A 375 -2.82 22.82 41.00
C CYS A 375 -1.59 23.49 40.40
N GLY A 376 -1.41 24.78 40.74
CA GLY A 376 -0.27 25.62 40.33
C GLY A 376 0.12 25.50 38.86
N THR A 377 1.41 25.23 38.61
CA THR A 377 1.97 25.08 37.25
C THR A 377 1.95 23.64 36.76
N VAL A 378 1.70 22.69 37.66
CA VAL A 378 1.78 21.25 37.38
C VAL A 378 0.48 20.71 36.78
N ASN A 379 -0.67 21.18 37.25
CA ASN A 379 -1.98 21.01 36.60
C ASN A 379 -2.52 22.40 36.23
N PRO A 380 -2.24 22.92 35.03
CA PRO A 380 -2.61 24.28 34.66
C PRO A 380 -4.13 24.46 34.57
N ALA A 381 -4.62 25.64 34.97
CA ALA A 381 -6.04 25.98 34.89
C ALA A 381 -6.63 25.97 33.46
N SER A 382 -5.77 26.02 32.43
CA SER A 382 -6.17 25.80 31.03
C SER A 382 -6.67 24.36 30.77
N GLY A 383 -6.41 23.44 31.69
CA GLY A 383 -6.75 22.03 31.55
C GLY A 383 -5.90 21.26 30.54
N THR A 384 -4.84 21.88 30.02
CA THR A 384 -4.01 21.31 28.95
C THR A 384 -2.53 21.48 29.24
N VAL A 385 -1.78 20.38 29.14
CA VAL A 385 -0.31 20.34 29.18
C VAL A 385 0.20 20.05 27.78
N SER A 386 1.23 20.78 27.33
CA SER A 386 1.74 20.67 25.95
C SER A 386 3.25 20.48 25.92
N PHE A 387 3.71 19.37 25.33
CA PHE A 387 5.13 19.14 24.99
C PHE A 387 5.23 18.07 23.89
N GLY A 388 6.39 17.97 23.23
CA GLY A 388 6.61 16.98 22.16
C GLY A 388 5.65 17.12 20.97
N GLY A 389 5.10 18.32 20.73
CA GLY A 389 4.15 18.60 19.66
C GLY A 389 2.74 18.04 19.90
N SER A 390 2.35 17.78 21.14
CA SER A 390 1.02 17.23 21.47
C SER A 390 0.44 17.84 22.73
N ASN A 391 -0.89 17.81 22.80
CA ASN A 391 -1.67 18.35 23.91
C ASN A 391 -2.27 17.19 24.72
N TYR A 392 -2.16 17.31 26.03
CA TYR A 392 -2.64 16.32 27.00
C TYR A 392 -3.67 16.98 27.92
N THR A 393 -4.78 16.29 28.16
CA THR A 393 -5.97 16.84 28.83
C THR A 393 -6.37 16.08 30.08
N SER A 394 -5.84 14.87 30.28
CA SER A 394 -6.06 14.06 31.48
C SER A 394 -4.74 13.64 32.11
N CYS A 395 -4.75 13.39 33.42
CA CYS A 395 -3.55 12.96 34.15
C CYS A 395 -3.82 11.97 35.29
N ALA A 396 -2.76 11.24 35.64
CA ALA A 396 -2.60 10.50 36.88
C ALA A 396 -1.22 10.82 37.48
N TRP A 397 -1.09 10.81 38.81
CA TRP A 397 0.11 11.23 39.53
C TRP A 397 0.62 10.13 40.44
N TYR A 398 1.95 9.98 40.52
CA TYR A 398 2.61 9.07 41.45
C TYR A 398 3.81 9.75 42.11
N THR A 399 4.15 9.33 43.33
CA THR A 399 5.35 9.77 44.05
C THR A 399 6.18 8.59 44.49
N PHE A 400 7.50 8.75 44.54
CA PHE A 400 8.43 7.71 44.98
C PHE A 400 9.73 8.33 45.51
N THR A 401 10.49 7.58 46.31
CA THR A 401 11.81 7.98 46.81
C THR A 401 12.87 6.96 46.39
N ILE A 402 14.08 7.43 46.10
CA ILE A 402 15.25 6.56 45.92
C ILE A 402 16.36 6.94 46.91
N ALA A 403 17.04 5.94 47.48
CA ALA A 403 17.94 6.13 48.62
C ALA A 403 19.38 6.51 48.24
N ASP A 404 19.81 6.17 47.02
CA ASP A 404 21.15 6.46 46.49
C ASP A 404 21.06 6.69 44.97
N TYR A 405 22.14 7.15 44.35
CA TYR A 405 22.26 7.29 42.90
C TYR A 405 21.91 5.98 42.20
N SER A 406 20.90 6.03 41.34
CA SER A 406 20.35 4.83 40.70
C SER A 406 19.97 5.10 39.25
N ASN A 407 20.06 4.09 38.40
CA ASN A 407 19.40 4.11 37.10
C ASN A 407 17.92 3.80 37.30
N VAL A 408 17.04 4.70 36.88
CA VAL A 408 15.60 4.57 37.09
C VAL A 408 14.89 4.41 35.76
N ARG A 409 14.32 3.24 35.52
CA ARG A 409 13.60 2.91 34.28
C ARG A 409 12.09 3.03 34.50
N PHE A 410 11.42 3.80 33.67
CA PHE A 410 9.98 4.00 33.69
C PHE A 410 9.33 3.20 32.57
N SER A 411 8.31 2.40 32.91
CA SER A 411 7.53 1.59 31.99
C SER A 411 6.04 1.89 32.14
N THR A 412 5.31 1.97 31.02
CA THR A 412 3.87 2.23 30.96
C THR A 412 3.24 1.50 29.77
N ASP A 413 1.95 1.17 29.86
CA ASP A 413 1.25 0.32 28.87
C ASP A 413 1.04 0.98 27.49
N SER A 414 1.31 2.28 27.33
CA SER A 414 1.16 2.98 26.05
C SER A 414 2.06 4.22 25.90
N ARG A 415 2.00 4.89 24.74
CA ARG A 415 2.73 6.15 24.45
C ARG A 415 2.06 7.37 25.13
N LEU A 416 1.82 7.26 26.43
CA LEU A 416 1.37 8.38 27.27
C LEU A 416 2.48 9.44 27.38
N GLY A 417 2.11 10.69 27.61
CA GLY A 417 3.08 11.71 28.02
C GLY A 417 3.49 11.48 29.47
N LYS A 418 4.74 11.76 29.83
CA LYS A 418 5.21 11.73 31.21
C LYS A 418 6.06 12.95 31.51
N ARG A 419 5.93 13.44 32.74
CA ARG A 419 6.78 14.51 33.27
C ARG A 419 7.31 14.09 34.64
N LEU A 420 8.61 14.23 34.85
CA LEU A 420 9.29 13.92 36.11
C LEU A 420 9.71 15.21 36.82
N PHE A 421 9.42 15.25 38.12
CA PHE A 421 9.65 16.39 39.01
C PHE A 421 10.49 15.97 40.20
N ALA A 422 11.41 16.82 40.62
CA ALA A 422 12.16 16.64 41.86
C ALA A 422 11.34 17.25 43.00
N GLY A 423 11.03 16.46 44.03
CA GLY A 423 10.13 16.83 45.12
C GLY A 423 8.80 16.07 45.10
N ASN A 424 8.03 16.27 46.16
CA ASN A 424 6.71 15.67 46.36
C ASN A 424 5.61 16.66 45.93
N ILE A 425 4.80 16.28 44.96
CA ILE A 425 3.76 17.13 44.37
C ILE A 425 2.65 17.51 45.34
N LYS A 426 2.42 16.68 46.37
CA LYS A 426 1.46 16.95 47.45
C LYS A 426 1.86 18.17 48.29
N ASP A 427 3.16 18.43 48.37
CA ASP A 427 3.72 19.50 49.19
C ASP A 427 3.91 20.80 48.40
N ASP A 428 4.11 20.72 47.08
CA ASP A 428 4.36 21.88 46.21
C ASP A 428 3.74 21.74 44.81
N CYS A 429 2.69 22.53 44.54
CA CYS A 429 2.05 22.64 43.23
C CYS A 429 2.84 23.49 42.20
N SER A 430 4.01 24.02 42.56
CA SER A 430 4.84 24.90 41.72
C SER A 430 6.12 24.23 41.19
N LEU A 431 6.27 22.92 41.39
CA LEU A 431 7.41 22.17 40.86
C LEU A 431 7.54 22.33 39.34
N THR A 432 8.79 22.44 38.88
CA THR A 432 9.14 22.52 37.47
C THR A 432 9.60 21.15 36.97
N PRO A 433 9.08 20.64 35.84
CA PRO A 433 9.56 19.36 35.32
C PRO A 433 10.98 19.52 34.82
N PHE A 434 11.88 18.63 35.22
CA PHE A 434 13.25 18.59 34.69
C PHE A 434 13.42 17.55 33.58
N TRP A 435 12.40 16.69 33.39
CA TRP A 435 12.39 15.72 32.30
C TRP A 435 10.97 15.43 31.80
N GLU A 436 10.79 15.45 30.49
CA GLU A 436 9.53 15.17 29.80
C GLU A 436 9.77 14.15 28.69
N PHE A 437 8.93 13.13 28.60
CA PHE A 437 9.12 12.03 27.64
C PHE A 437 7.80 11.35 27.26
N THR A 438 7.77 10.69 26.11
CA THR A 438 6.58 9.98 25.60
C THR A 438 6.80 8.48 25.38
N SER A 439 8.05 8.01 25.51
CA SER A 439 8.40 6.60 25.38
C SER A 439 7.64 5.76 26.41
N GLY A 440 7.16 4.59 25.99
CA GLY A 440 6.51 3.63 26.88
C GLY A 440 7.48 3.00 27.88
N ASP A 441 8.77 2.96 27.53
CA ASP A 441 9.83 2.37 28.32
C ASP A 441 11.13 3.18 28.13
N ILE A 442 11.66 3.76 29.21
CA ILE A 442 12.85 4.63 29.16
C ILE A 442 13.59 4.70 30.49
N THR A 443 14.91 4.81 30.45
CA THR A 443 15.77 4.92 31.65
C THR A 443 16.31 6.33 31.81
N TYR A 444 16.17 6.89 33.01
CA TYR A 444 16.93 8.03 33.49
C TYR A 444 18.19 7.53 34.21
N PRO A 445 19.41 7.74 33.65
CA PRO A 445 20.64 7.26 34.28
C PRO A 445 21.07 8.14 35.46
N CYS A 446 21.62 7.53 36.52
CA CYS A 446 22.11 8.22 37.73
C CYS A 446 21.15 9.29 38.29
N LEU A 447 19.87 8.95 38.49
CA LEU A 447 18.97 9.81 39.24
C LEU A 447 19.48 9.93 40.69
N PRO A 448 19.70 11.16 41.22
CA PRO A 448 20.20 11.34 42.59
C PRO A 448 19.24 10.83 43.65
N ALA A 449 19.74 10.48 44.83
CA ALA A 449 18.91 10.19 45.99
C ALA A 449 17.92 11.34 46.27
N GLY A 450 16.66 11.01 46.56
CA GLY A 450 15.62 12.00 46.82
C GLY A 450 14.21 11.50 46.50
N THR A 451 13.23 12.35 46.79
CA THR A 451 11.80 12.13 46.49
C THR A 451 11.45 12.78 45.16
N TYR A 452 10.66 12.08 44.36
CA TYR A 452 10.25 12.48 43.02
C TYR A 452 8.75 12.30 42.82
N SER A 453 8.18 13.10 41.93
CA SER A 453 6.81 12.97 41.47
C SER A 453 6.79 12.76 39.96
N VAL A 454 5.97 11.84 39.48
CA VAL A 454 5.77 11.59 38.06
C VAL A 454 4.32 11.76 37.69
N GLN A 455 4.07 12.54 36.64
CA GLN A 455 2.76 12.71 36.05
C GLN A 455 2.67 11.89 34.78
N ILE A 456 1.63 11.06 34.67
CA ILE A 456 1.26 10.36 33.44
C ILE A 456 0.12 11.14 32.79
N LEU A 457 0.21 11.36 31.48
CA LEU A 457 -0.62 12.27 30.73
C LEU A 457 -1.31 11.57 29.55
N GLY A 458 -2.63 11.73 29.48
CA GLY A 458 -3.49 11.22 28.43
C GLY A 458 -3.88 12.27 27.40
N ARG A 459 -3.97 11.86 26.14
CA ARG A 459 -4.51 12.68 25.05
C ARG A 459 -6.00 12.43 24.89
N MET A 460 -6.70 13.40 24.34
CA MET A 460 -8.06 13.24 23.84
C MET A 460 -8.19 13.89 22.48
N ASP A 461 -8.38 13.07 21.45
CA ASP A 461 -8.81 13.53 20.12
C ASP A 461 -10.33 13.47 20.04
N THR A 462 -10.95 14.57 19.61
CA THR A 462 -12.40 14.72 19.45
C THR A 462 -12.86 14.66 17.99
N LEU A 463 -11.94 14.49 17.03
CA LEU A 463 -12.22 14.63 15.60
C LEU A 463 -11.84 13.38 14.80
N ASN A 464 -10.54 13.12 14.62
CA ASN A 464 -10.08 12.27 13.51
C ASN A 464 -9.67 10.85 13.95
N TYR A 465 -9.09 10.70 15.14
CA TYR A 465 -8.51 9.43 15.61
C TYR A 465 -9.08 9.00 16.96
N ILE A 466 -10.37 9.20 17.15
CA ILE A 466 -11.06 8.98 18.43
C ILE A 466 -10.89 7.55 18.96
N ALA A 467 -10.90 6.52 18.10
CA ALA A 467 -10.69 5.12 18.51
C ALA A 467 -9.20 4.73 18.64
N SER A 468 -8.27 5.58 18.20
CA SER A 468 -6.83 5.28 18.22
C SER A 468 -6.28 5.35 19.63
N TYR A 469 -5.69 4.25 20.11
CA TYR A 469 -4.96 4.19 21.38
C TYR A 469 -3.77 5.18 21.47
N SER A 470 -3.30 5.71 20.34
CA SER A 470 -2.18 6.68 20.30
C SER A 470 -2.63 8.14 20.33
N SER A 471 -3.92 8.39 20.08
CA SER A 471 -4.47 9.75 19.91
C SER A 471 -5.57 10.06 20.91
N ASN A 472 -6.21 9.04 21.47
CA ASN A 472 -7.18 9.15 22.55
C ASN A 472 -6.88 8.09 23.62
N ASN A 473 -6.58 8.56 24.84
CA ASN A 473 -6.23 7.74 26.00
C ASN A 473 -7.31 7.71 27.07
N LEU A 474 -8.46 8.34 26.83
CA LEU A 474 -9.59 8.30 27.73
C LEU A 474 -10.05 6.85 27.94
N GLY A 475 -10.37 6.46 29.18
CA GLY A 475 -10.80 5.12 29.57
C GLY A 475 -9.70 4.05 29.51
N MET A 476 -8.42 4.43 29.39
CA MET A 476 -7.28 3.50 29.37
C MET A 476 -6.57 3.42 30.72
N ALA A 477 -5.79 2.36 30.92
CA ALA A 477 -4.89 2.25 32.06
C ALA A 477 -3.72 3.25 31.95
N ALA A 478 -3.34 3.84 33.09
CA ALA A 478 -2.15 4.65 33.29
C ALA A 478 -1.17 3.95 34.23
N ASN A 479 -0.94 2.66 34.01
CA ASN A 479 -0.06 1.87 34.86
C ASN A 479 1.40 2.34 34.74
N LEU A 480 2.09 2.33 35.88
CA LEU A 480 3.47 2.73 36.02
C LEU A 480 4.30 1.60 36.62
N GLY A 481 5.30 1.14 35.87
CA GLY A 481 6.41 0.36 36.39
C GLY A 481 7.64 1.25 36.57
N ILE A 482 8.31 1.17 37.71
CA ILE A 482 9.62 1.78 37.95
C ILE A 482 10.61 0.68 38.30
N GLN A 483 11.68 0.53 37.51
CA GLN A 483 12.82 -0.30 37.85
C GLN A 483 13.95 0.56 38.41
N VAL A 484 14.47 0.23 39.59
CA VAL A 484 15.61 0.93 40.19
C VAL A 484 16.83 0.02 40.24
N SER A 485 17.89 0.39 39.52
CA SER A 485 19.17 -0.32 39.51
C SER A 485 20.26 0.49 40.20
N SER A 486 20.99 -0.13 41.13
CA SER A 486 22.15 0.48 41.78
C SER A 486 23.31 0.66 40.80
N VAL A 487 24.10 1.73 40.94
CA VAL A 487 25.29 1.99 40.13
C VAL A 487 26.54 1.81 40.98
N ASP A 488 27.48 0.98 40.53
CA ASP A 488 28.78 0.77 41.20
C ASP A 488 29.76 1.91 40.85
N ILE A 489 30.52 2.39 41.84
CA ILE A 489 31.37 3.59 41.73
C ILE A 489 32.87 3.31 41.92
N GLU A 490 33.31 2.07 42.16
CA GLU A 490 34.73 1.80 42.42
C GLU A 490 35.60 1.61 41.14
N ASN A 491 36.73 2.33 41.09
CA ASN A 491 37.86 2.29 40.13
C ASN A 491 37.61 2.67 38.66
N ASN A 492 37.86 3.94 38.30
CA ASN A 492 37.58 4.44 36.94
C ASN A 492 38.67 5.32 36.30
N PHE A 493 39.87 5.45 36.87
CA PHE A 493 40.97 6.32 36.35
C PHE A 493 40.49 7.72 35.92
N GLN A 494 39.59 8.29 36.74
CA GLN A 494 38.89 9.56 36.48
C GLN A 494 39.68 10.79 36.90
N LEU A 495 40.89 10.58 37.44
CA LEU A 495 41.79 11.63 37.93
C LEU A 495 41.10 12.54 38.97
N THR A 496 40.45 11.94 39.98
CA THR A 496 39.84 12.66 41.11
C THR A 496 40.83 12.91 42.25
N SER A 497 41.99 12.25 42.20
CA SER A 497 43.16 12.52 43.02
C SER A 497 44.46 12.19 42.28
N SER A 498 45.61 12.61 42.82
CA SER A 498 46.93 12.39 42.20
C SER A 498 47.20 10.91 41.95
N GLY A 499 47.57 10.54 40.72
CA GLY A 499 47.94 9.17 40.36
C GLY A 499 46.78 8.23 39.99
N GLU A 500 45.55 8.72 39.96
CA GLU A 500 44.38 7.95 39.47
C GLU A 500 44.32 7.88 37.94
N ILE A 501 45.36 7.29 37.33
CA ILE A 501 45.50 7.03 35.90
C ILE A 501 45.79 5.55 35.65
N ASP A 502 45.54 5.08 34.43
CA ASP A 502 46.01 3.78 33.95
C ASP A 502 47.43 3.93 33.36
N SER A 503 48.44 3.38 34.02
CA SER A 503 49.83 3.41 33.54
C SER A 503 50.12 2.19 32.65
N LEU A 504 49.98 2.35 31.35
CA LEU A 504 50.18 1.26 30.40
C LEU A 504 51.64 0.80 30.42
N ASN A 505 51.83 -0.52 30.40
CA ASN A 505 53.14 -1.17 30.44
C ASN A 505 53.96 -0.83 31.70
N ASN A 506 53.32 -0.47 32.82
CA ASN A 506 53.97 -0.15 34.09
C ASN A 506 55.07 0.91 33.94
N TRP A 507 54.82 1.97 33.16
CA TRP A 507 55.78 3.04 32.86
C TRP A 507 57.04 2.62 32.09
N MET A 508 57.13 1.38 31.61
CA MET A 508 58.21 0.97 30.71
C MET A 508 57.92 1.44 29.27
N PRO A 509 58.94 1.86 28.49
CA PRO A 509 58.76 2.20 27.09
C PRO A 509 58.12 1.07 26.27
N LEU A 510 57.22 1.42 25.35
CA LEU A 510 56.57 0.46 24.47
C LEU A 510 57.58 -0.19 23.51
N GLN A 511 57.50 -1.51 23.35
CA GLN A 511 58.39 -2.27 22.47
C GLN A 511 57.88 -2.31 21.02
N ASP A 512 58.81 -2.38 20.06
CA ASP A 512 58.48 -2.47 18.63
C ASP A 512 57.68 -3.74 18.31
N GLY A 513 56.55 -3.56 17.65
CA GLY A 513 55.67 -4.64 17.22
C GLY A 513 54.73 -5.18 18.30
N VAL A 514 54.88 -4.79 19.57
CA VAL A 514 54.10 -5.30 20.71
C VAL A 514 52.86 -4.45 20.95
N THR A 515 51.71 -5.11 21.13
CA THR A 515 50.45 -4.48 21.54
C THR A 515 50.29 -4.57 23.04
N VAL A 516 50.04 -3.44 23.70
CA VAL A 516 49.75 -3.33 25.14
C VAL A 516 48.28 -2.96 25.28
N TYR A 517 47.56 -3.70 26.14
CA TYR A 517 46.15 -3.43 26.44
C TYR A 517 46.07 -2.60 27.72
N ALA A 518 45.16 -1.62 27.72
CA ALA A 518 44.74 -0.92 28.92
C ALA A 518 44.02 -1.86 29.91
N ASP A 519 43.90 -1.39 31.14
CA ASP A 519 43.00 -1.97 32.13
C ASP A 519 41.54 -1.56 31.85
N THR A 520 40.61 -2.43 32.24
CA THR A 520 39.17 -2.17 32.09
C THR A 520 38.75 -1.10 33.11
N ALA A 521 38.13 -0.03 32.63
CA ALA A 521 37.57 1.03 33.48
C ALA A 521 36.15 1.38 33.03
N TYR A 522 35.33 1.89 33.96
CA TYR A 522 33.94 2.29 33.69
C TYR A 522 33.76 3.80 33.84
N PHE A 523 32.70 4.38 33.28
CA PHE A 523 32.29 5.72 33.69
C PHE A 523 31.41 5.63 34.94
N GLY A 524 31.75 6.38 35.99
CA GLY A 524 30.98 6.50 37.22
C GLY A 524 29.96 7.65 37.18
N CYS A 525 29.05 7.72 38.17
CA CYS A 525 28.05 8.80 38.23
C CYS A 525 28.62 10.22 38.42
N PRO A 526 29.70 10.47 39.20
CA PRO A 526 30.30 11.81 39.28
C PRO A 526 30.90 12.29 37.96
N ASN A 527 30.92 13.61 37.76
CA ASN A 527 31.67 14.22 36.66
C ASN A 527 33.15 14.39 37.05
N THR A 528 34.04 14.53 36.07
CA THR A 528 35.50 14.51 36.29
C THR A 528 36.18 15.80 35.82
N VAL A 529 37.42 16.02 36.25
CA VAL A 529 38.28 17.05 35.63
C VAL A 529 38.55 16.67 34.16
N LEU A 530 38.65 17.67 33.26
CA LEU A 530 38.86 17.46 31.83
C LEU A 530 40.17 18.15 31.35
N PRO A 531 40.81 17.70 30.26
CA PRO A 531 41.87 18.48 29.61
C PRO A 531 41.35 19.83 29.13
N ALA A 532 42.18 20.87 29.17
CA ALA A 532 41.85 22.16 28.57
C ALA A 532 41.69 22.03 27.05
N GLY A 533 40.68 22.72 26.48
CA GLY A 533 40.36 22.67 25.05
C GLY A 533 39.13 21.84 24.71
N THR A 534 39.16 21.13 23.58
CA THR A 534 38.02 20.32 23.13
C THR A 534 37.92 19.01 23.90
N ASN A 535 36.72 18.67 24.38
CA ASN A 535 36.41 17.43 25.10
C ASN A 535 35.48 16.51 24.29
N CYS A 536 35.41 16.71 22.97
CA CYS A 536 34.54 15.94 22.07
C CYS A 536 33.03 16.07 22.31
N SER A 537 32.60 17.11 23.03
CA SER A 537 31.18 17.44 23.15
C SER A 537 30.60 17.88 21.81
N THR A 538 29.33 17.55 21.58
CA THR A 538 28.51 17.98 20.43
C THR A 538 27.27 18.72 20.95
N SER A 539 26.40 19.21 20.05
CA SER A 539 25.14 19.84 20.45
C SER A 539 24.19 18.88 21.20
N SER A 540 24.32 17.57 20.98
CA SER A 540 23.47 16.52 21.57
C SER A 540 24.14 15.70 22.66
N GLN A 541 25.48 15.76 22.79
CA GLN A 541 26.25 14.99 23.76
C GLN A 541 27.23 15.92 24.48
N LYS A 542 27.08 16.10 25.79
CA LYS A 542 27.96 16.97 26.59
C LYS A 542 28.86 16.09 27.44
N ASN A 543 30.10 15.89 26.99
CA ASN A 543 31.04 15.05 27.72
C ASN A 543 31.45 15.74 29.02
N THR A 544 31.11 15.12 30.13
CA THR A 544 31.42 15.60 31.49
C THR A 544 32.28 14.61 32.27
N LYS A 545 32.70 13.51 31.62
CA LYS A 545 33.46 12.41 32.22
C LYS A 545 34.66 12.05 31.35
N ALA A 546 35.75 11.64 31.99
CA ALA A 546 36.98 11.22 31.35
C ALA A 546 37.65 10.02 32.04
N ILE A 547 38.36 9.19 31.27
CA ILE A 547 39.25 8.12 31.74
C ILE A 547 40.66 8.42 31.19
N TYR A 548 41.67 8.47 32.06
CA TYR A 548 43.05 8.87 31.72
C TYR A 548 44.01 7.69 31.67
N ARG A 549 44.77 7.57 30.57
CA ARG A 549 45.71 6.47 30.32
C ARG A 549 47.05 6.97 29.79
N GLU A 550 48.16 6.51 30.34
CA GLU A 550 49.50 7.06 30.04
C GLU A 550 50.50 5.99 29.61
N PHE A 551 51.39 6.31 28.66
CA PHE A 551 52.46 5.42 28.18
C PHE A 551 53.71 6.17 27.72
N VAL A 552 54.84 5.45 27.62
CA VAL A 552 56.18 5.99 27.34
C VAL A 552 56.71 5.54 25.97
N ILE A 553 57.33 6.46 25.22
CA ILE A 553 58.05 6.21 23.96
C ILE A 553 59.53 6.62 24.12
N ASP A 554 60.46 5.77 23.68
CA ASP A 554 61.91 5.98 23.82
C ASP A 554 62.63 6.38 22.51
N THR A 555 62.03 6.12 21.36
CA THR A 555 62.62 6.36 20.04
C THR A 555 61.59 6.79 19.00
N LEU A 556 62.04 7.26 17.82
CA LEU A 556 61.16 7.63 16.72
C LEU A 556 60.41 6.39 16.21
N GLY A 557 59.11 6.53 16.01
CA GLY A 557 58.29 5.47 15.44
C GLY A 557 56.84 5.90 15.26
N MET A 558 55.96 4.91 15.16
CA MET A 558 54.53 5.15 15.00
C MET A 558 53.76 4.41 16.08
N ILE A 559 52.68 5.02 16.55
CA ILE A 559 51.78 4.38 17.49
C ILE A 559 50.42 4.15 16.83
N THR A 560 49.89 2.95 17.00
CA THR A 560 48.54 2.57 16.57
C THR A 560 47.66 2.44 17.80
N LEU A 561 46.55 3.17 17.82
CA LEU A 561 45.51 3.08 18.83
C LEU A 561 44.30 2.30 18.29
N GLY A 562 43.67 1.47 19.12
CA GLY A 562 42.44 0.77 18.73
C GLY A 562 41.74 0.07 19.89
N GLY A 563 40.67 -0.65 19.59
CA GLY A 563 39.97 -1.50 20.57
C GLY A 563 39.16 -0.73 21.61
N GLY A 564 38.83 0.53 21.35
CA GLY A 564 38.00 1.32 22.24
C GLY A 564 36.51 0.96 22.14
N SER A 565 35.77 1.41 23.13
CA SER A 565 34.32 1.31 23.22
C SER A 565 33.60 2.19 22.19
N TYR A 566 32.46 1.72 21.68
CA TYR A 566 31.69 2.46 20.67
C TYR A 566 30.98 3.70 21.22
N TYR A 567 30.83 3.76 22.55
CA TYR A 567 30.22 4.87 23.26
C TYR A 567 31.19 6.04 23.48
N CYS A 568 32.49 5.77 23.45
CA CYS A 568 33.50 6.74 23.85
C CYS A 568 34.08 7.51 22.67
N ARG A 569 34.51 8.74 22.97
CA ARG A 569 35.38 9.53 22.09
C ARG A 569 36.75 9.66 22.72
N TYR A 570 37.78 9.80 21.91
CA TYR A 570 39.16 9.76 22.39
C TYR A 570 39.98 10.93 21.86
N ILE A 571 40.93 11.41 22.65
CA ILE A 571 42.01 12.27 22.17
C ILE A 571 43.33 11.73 22.72
N LEU A 572 44.32 11.62 21.83
CA LEU A 572 45.70 11.37 22.24
C LEU A 572 46.39 12.71 22.48
N TYR A 573 47.05 12.86 23.62
CA TYR A 573 47.84 14.02 23.98
C TYR A 573 49.31 13.63 24.12
N LYS A 574 50.20 14.55 23.74
CA LYS A 574 51.60 14.54 24.16
C LYS A 574 51.71 15.32 25.47
N GLY A 575 52.25 14.68 26.50
CA GLY A 575 52.30 15.20 27.86
C GLY A 575 51.92 14.16 28.91
N ASP A 576 52.13 14.49 30.18
CA ASP A 576 51.82 13.70 31.37
C ASP A 576 50.68 14.41 32.12
N ALA A 577 49.46 13.89 32.00
CA ALA A 577 48.26 14.48 32.57
C ALA A 577 48.24 14.37 34.10
N SER A 578 48.74 13.26 34.65
CA SER A 578 48.83 13.05 36.10
C SER A 578 49.76 14.06 36.76
N ALA A 579 50.97 14.24 36.22
CA ALA A 579 51.93 15.22 36.73
C ALA A 579 51.43 16.67 36.59
N LEU A 580 50.77 16.98 35.47
CA LEU A 580 50.20 18.31 35.23
C LEU A 580 49.04 18.61 36.19
N ALA A 581 48.09 17.68 36.39
CA ALA A 581 46.97 17.85 37.31
C ALA A 581 47.44 18.07 38.76
N THR A 582 48.45 17.31 39.20
CA THR A 582 49.07 17.46 40.52
C THR A 582 49.79 18.80 40.68
N ALA A 583 50.57 19.23 39.68
CA ALA A 583 51.26 20.52 39.72
C ALA A 583 50.28 21.71 39.72
N GLN A 584 49.11 21.56 39.11
CA GLN A 584 48.09 22.60 38.99
C GLN A 584 47.02 22.56 40.10
N ASN A 585 47.00 21.49 40.92
CA ASN A 585 45.97 21.19 41.91
C ASN A 585 44.54 21.20 41.31
N LYS A 586 44.35 20.41 40.24
CA LYS A 586 43.11 20.34 39.44
C LYS A 586 42.54 18.92 39.45
N PHE A 587 41.43 18.72 40.16
CA PHE A 587 40.81 17.38 40.34
C PHE A 587 39.27 17.41 40.35
N THR A 588 38.65 18.60 40.27
CA THR A 588 37.20 18.75 40.38
C THR A 588 36.55 19.02 39.02
N TYR A 589 35.32 18.55 38.82
CA TYR A 589 34.54 18.90 37.63
C TYR A 589 34.33 20.42 37.51
N GLY A 590 34.47 20.94 36.29
CA GLY A 590 34.48 22.38 36.00
C GLY A 590 35.89 22.98 35.95
N GLU A 591 36.89 22.28 36.48
CA GLU A 591 38.30 22.60 36.30
C GLU A 591 38.88 21.96 35.02
N THR A 592 39.98 22.51 34.51
CA THR A 592 40.69 21.98 33.34
C THR A 592 42.19 21.79 33.59
N ILE A 593 42.78 20.76 32.97
CA ILE A 593 44.23 20.49 33.00
C ILE A 593 44.90 21.17 31.80
N ASP A 594 45.76 22.15 32.06
CA ASP A 594 46.51 22.89 31.03
C ASP A 594 47.85 22.20 30.70
N GLY A 595 48.41 22.47 29.51
CA GLY A 595 49.77 22.03 29.12
C GLY A 595 49.85 20.71 28.34
N LEU A 596 48.73 19.99 28.16
CA LEU A 596 48.64 18.85 27.25
C LEU A 596 48.55 19.31 25.79
N THR A 597 49.38 18.74 24.90
CA THR A 597 49.33 19.05 23.46
C THR A 597 48.55 17.96 22.73
N ALA A 598 47.35 18.28 22.23
CA ALA A 598 46.54 17.32 21.48
C ALA A 598 47.26 16.88 20.19
N MET A 599 47.36 15.57 19.98
CA MET A 599 47.94 14.95 18.77
C MET A 599 46.88 14.69 17.69
N SER A 600 45.59 14.91 18.00
CA SER A 600 44.46 14.78 17.08
C SER A 600 43.26 15.61 17.54
N GLY A 601 42.26 15.74 16.67
CA GLY A 601 40.89 15.97 17.12
C GLY A 601 40.27 14.73 17.75
N CYS A 602 38.95 14.74 17.88
CA CYS A 602 38.18 13.66 18.49
C CYS A 602 38.12 12.39 17.64
N LEU A 603 38.55 11.27 18.22
CA LEU A 603 38.64 9.96 17.58
C LEU A 603 37.52 9.03 18.07
N SER A 604 37.21 8.00 17.29
CA SER A 604 36.43 6.83 17.75
C SER A 604 37.25 5.57 17.49
N LEU A 605 37.71 4.91 18.55
CA LEU A 605 38.55 3.71 18.46
C LEU A 605 37.75 2.40 18.30
N TYR A 606 36.43 2.48 18.14
CA TYR A 606 35.58 1.32 17.90
C TYR A 606 35.57 0.95 16.43
N GLY A 607 36.04 -0.27 16.12
CA GLY A 607 36.17 -0.77 14.75
C GLY A 607 37.20 -0.05 13.89
N ASN A 608 37.87 0.98 14.42
CA ASN A 608 38.84 1.82 13.71
C ASN A 608 40.18 1.84 14.46
N THR A 609 41.25 2.03 13.71
CA THR A 609 42.60 2.24 14.26
C THR A 609 43.20 3.54 13.75
N TYR A 610 43.98 4.21 14.59
CA TYR A 610 44.59 5.50 14.27
C TYR A 610 46.08 5.43 14.50
N ILE A 611 46.84 5.87 13.51
CA ILE A 611 48.31 5.80 13.50
C ILE A 611 48.88 7.21 13.63
N PHE A 612 49.78 7.41 14.59
CA PHE A 612 50.45 8.68 14.84
C PHE A 612 51.95 8.51 14.74
N CYS A 613 52.63 9.53 14.22
CA CYS A 613 54.08 9.65 14.31
C CYS A 613 54.43 10.17 15.70
N VAL A 614 55.30 9.46 16.42
CA VAL A 614 55.68 9.80 17.80
C VAL A 614 57.19 9.93 17.93
N ALA A 615 57.59 10.89 18.77
CA ALA A 615 58.96 11.10 19.22
C ALA A 615 59.10 10.70 20.70
N PRO A 616 60.33 10.53 21.22
CA PRO A 616 60.55 10.16 22.62
C PRO A 616 59.80 11.09 23.61
N GLY A 617 59.10 10.52 24.59
CA GLY A 617 58.28 11.25 25.57
C GLY A 617 57.13 10.43 26.17
N ILE A 618 56.34 11.07 27.05
CA ILE A 618 55.10 10.54 27.65
C ILE A 618 53.89 11.04 26.85
N TYR A 619 52.90 10.18 26.69
CA TYR A 619 51.65 10.48 26.02
C TYR A 619 50.46 10.02 26.86
N THR A 620 49.38 10.78 26.85
CA THR A 620 48.12 10.49 27.55
C THR A 620 47.00 10.26 26.54
N LEU A 621 46.35 9.10 26.57
CA LEU A 621 45.09 8.83 25.88
C LEU A 621 43.92 9.09 26.84
N VAL A 622 43.01 9.98 26.46
CA VAL A 622 41.82 10.32 27.25
C VAL A 622 40.57 9.79 26.55
N SER A 623 39.75 9.04 27.27
CA SER A 623 38.43 8.59 26.81
C SER A 623 37.34 9.47 27.43
N PHE A 624 36.45 10.03 26.61
CA PHE A 624 35.39 10.93 27.02
C PHE A 624 34.01 10.25 26.98
N GLY A 625 33.15 10.62 27.92
CA GLY A 625 31.75 10.21 27.99
C GLY A 625 30.87 11.18 28.78
N ASP A 626 29.58 10.88 28.86
CA ASP A 626 28.58 11.65 29.59
C ASP A 626 27.71 10.80 30.53
N SER A 627 26.58 11.33 31.00
CA SER A 627 25.67 10.61 31.91
C SER A 627 25.03 9.37 31.29
N THR A 628 24.94 9.27 29.96
CA THR A 628 24.42 8.09 29.26
C THR A 628 25.44 6.97 29.16
N ASP A 629 26.72 7.29 29.38
CA ASP A 629 27.85 6.36 29.30
C ASP A 629 28.19 5.72 30.65
N VAL A 630 27.44 6.03 31.71
CA VAL A 630 27.67 5.43 33.04
C VAL A 630 27.52 3.91 32.98
N ASN A 631 28.44 3.21 33.65
CA ASN A 631 28.57 1.76 33.64
C ASN A 631 28.91 1.16 32.25
N ARG A 632 29.27 1.99 31.27
CA ARG A 632 29.95 1.53 30.05
C ARG A 632 31.43 1.35 30.37
N TRP A 633 31.99 0.23 29.93
CA TRP A 633 33.41 -0.05 30.05
C TRP A 633 34.20 0.46 28.84
N ASP A 634 35.47 0.71 29.08
CA ASP A 634 36.46 1.02 28.06
C ASP A 634 37.77 0.29 28.33
N ARG A 635 38.41 -0.24 27.28
CA ARG A 635 39.69 -0.97 27.35
C ARG A 635 40.45 -0.90 26.02
N PRO A 636 40.95 0.28 25.61
CA PRO A 636 41.70 0.44 24.38
C PRO A 636 43.05 -0.30 24.45
N TRP A 637 43.69 -0.45 23.30
CA TRP A 637 45.06 -0.94 23.20
C TRP A 637 45.93 0.01 22.38
N VAL A 638 47.23 -0.11 22.62
CA VAL A 638 48.27 0.73 22.02
C VAL A 638 49.37 -0.18 21.45
N ARG A 639 49.80 0.05 20.21
CA ARG A 639 50.89 -0.71 19.56
C ARG A 639 51.93 0.24 18.98
N PHE A 640 53.20 0.01 19.29
CA PHE A 640 54.31 0.79 18.73
C PHE A 640 54.99 0.06 17.56
N ASN A 641 55.36 0.79 16.49
CA ASN A 641 56.01 0.23 15.31
C ASN A 641 57.14 1.11 14.75
N LYS A 642 58.28 0.48 14.44
CA LYS A 642 59.42 1.08 13.73
C LYS A 642 59.35 0.68 12.25
N ARG A 643 58.80 1.56 11.38
CA ARG A 643 58.83 1.35 9.91
C ARG A 643 59.46 2.53 9.20
N TYR A 644 60.22 2.25 8.15
CA TYR A 644 60.89 3.21 7.29
C TYR A 644 60.60 2.88 5.82
N THR A 645 60.52 3.91 4.98
CA THR A 645 60.36 3.76 3.52
C THR A 645 61.71 3.36 2.93
N GLN A 646 61.75 2.28 2.14
CA GLN A 646 62.98 1.75 1.56
C GLN A 646 63.35 2.44 0.24
N PHE A 647 62.39 2.58 -0.68
CA PHE A 647 62.62 3.14 -2.02
C PHE A 647 62.20 4.61 -2.11
N TYR A 648 62.56 5.40 -1.11
CA TYR A 648 62.24 6.84 -1.03
C TYR A 648 63.25 7.73 -1.78
N ASP A 649 64.40 7.17 -2.18
CA ASP A 649 65.46 7.86 -2.91
C ASP A 649 65.37 7.53 -4.42
N PRO A 650 65.20 8.52 -5.31
CA PRO A 650 65.12 8.28 -6.76
C PRO A 650 66.41 7.68 -7.36
N SER A 651 67.56 7.79 -6.69
CA SER A 651 68.82 7.15 -7.11
C SER A 651 68.87 5.65 -6.81
N SER A 652 68.01 5.17 -5.90
CA SER A 652 67.92 3.78 -5.46
C SER A 652 66.47 3.26 -5.54
N PRO A 653 65.84 3.25 -6.73
CA PRO A 653 64.46 2.79 -6.90
C PRO A 653 64.35 1.26 -6.80
N ASN A 654 63.12 0.75 -6.66
CA ASN A 654 62.85 -0.66 -6.90
C ASN A 654 62.90 -0.96 -8.41
N ASP A 655 64.01 -1.55 -8.87
CA ASP A 655 64.17 -2.01 -10.26
C ASP A 655 63.54 -3.39 -10.47
N MET A 656 62.53 -3.46 -11.35
CA MET A 656 61.78 -4.68 -11.68
C MET A 656 62.30 -5.37 -12.95
N GLY A 657 63.28 -4.79 -13.65
CA GLY A 657 63.82 -5.33 -14.91
C GLY A 657 62.84 -5.31 -16.09
N ASP A 658 63.10 -6.14 -17.11
CA ASP A 658 62.16 -6.36 -18.22
C ASP A 658 61.03 -7.30 -17.77
N ILE A 659 59.83 -6.74 -17.65
CA ILE A 659 58.65 -7.45 -17.15
C ILE A 659 57.80 -8.08 -18.27
N THR A 660 58.23 -7.97 -19.53
CA THR A 660 57.43 -8.36 -20.71
C THR A 660 56.99 -9.82 -20.66
N ALA A 661 57.94 -10.76 -20.50
CA ALA A 661 57.62 -12.19 -20.47
C ALA A 661 56.71 -12.55 -19.28
N SER A 662 56.96 -11.94 -18.12
CA SER A 662 56.20 -12.18 -16.90
C SER A 662 54.76 -11.66 -17.00
N ILE A 663 54.54 -10.50 -17.65
CA ILE A 663 53.19 -9.96 -17.91
C ILE A 663 52.41 -10.80 -18.92
N LEU A 664 53.09 -11.43 -19.88
CA LEU A 664 52.41 -12.35 -20.80
C LEU A 664 51.86 -13.59 -20.06
N GLY A 665 52.48 -13.98 -18.95
CA GLY A 665 52.06 -15.08 -18.08
C GLY A 665 51.11 -14.70 -16.94
N GLY A 666 50.87 -13.40 -16.67
CA GLY A 666 49.97 -12.97 -15.59
C GLY A 666 50.25 -11.55 -15.07
N THR A 667 50.11 -11.37 -13.76
CA THR A 667 50.37 -10.10 -13.06
C THR A 667 51.79 -10.08 -12.51
N VAL A 668 52.48 -8.95 -12.66
CA VAL A 668 53.81 -8.70 -12.07
C VAL A 668 53.65 -7.62 -11.00
N SER A 669 54.28 -7.81 -9.84
CA SER A 669 54.27 -6.82 -8.77
C SER A 669 55.68 -6.42 -8.37
N GLY A 670 55.83 -5.19 -7.88
CA GLY A 670 57.10 -4.70 -7.31
C GLY A 670 57.39 -5.30 -5.93
N THR A 671 58.48 -4.83 -5.32
CA THR A 671 58.80 -5.11 -3.92
C THR A 671 57.87 -4.28 -3.01
N PRO A 672 57.16 -4.91 -2.06
CA PRO A 672 56.34 -4.19 -1.09
C PRO A 672 57.18 -3.24 -0.21
N ASP A 673 56.69 -2.04 0.06
CA ASP A 673 57.34 -1.01 0.88
C ASP A 673 56.31 -0.25 1.73
N TYR A 674 56.74 0.53 2.73
CA TYR A 674 55.86 1.29 3.62
C TYR A 674 56.01 2.79 3.42
N PHE A 675 54.90 3.53 3.45
CA PHE A 675 55.00 4.97 3.70
C PHE A 675 55.33 5.19 5.18
N SER A 676 56.43 5.89 5.45
CA SER A 676 56.90 6.23 6.80
C SER A 676 56.55 7.68 7.16
N CYS A 677 56.93 8.13 8.37
CA CYS A 677 56.74 9.52 8.80
C CYS A 677 57.70 10.51 8.12
N ILE A 678 58.57 10.06 7.22
CA ILE A 678 59.49 10.91 6.45
C ILE A 678 58.75 11.51 5.25
N ASN A 679 59.04 12.77 4.93
CA ASN A 679 58.60 13.43 3.70
C ASN A 679 59.78 13.52 2.72
N ASN A 680 59.52 13.23 1.45
CA ASN A 680 60.48 13.29 0.34
C ASN A 680 59.81 13.84 -0.94
N PRO A 681 59.12 15.00 -0.90
CA PRO A 681 58.40 15.51 -2.06
C PRO A 681 59.36 15.94 -3.17
N LEU A 682 59.26 15.30 -4.34
CA LEU A 682 59.98 15.66 -5.55
C LEU A 682 59.02 16.01 -6.69
N THR A 683 59.32 17.09 -7.41
CA THR A 683 58.64 17.47 -8.66
C THR A 683 59.37 16.85 -9.84
N ILE A 684 58.65 16.16 -10.72
CA ILE A 684 59.22 15.42 -11.87
C ILE A 684 58.52 15.89 -13.14
N ASP A 685 59.29 16.30 -14.16
CA ASP A 685 58.76 16.83 -15.43
C ASP A 685 57.75 17.99 -15.23
N GLY A 686 58.05 18.89 -14.30
CA GLY A 686 57.17 20.01 -13.92
C GLY A 686 55.90 19.59 -13.16
N LYS A 687 55.74 18.31 -12.82
CA LYS A 687 54.58 17.79 -12.10
C LYS A 687 54.88 17.63 -10.61
N ALA A 688 54.17 18.39 -9.79
CA ALA A 688 54.20 18.24 -8.34
C ALA A 688 53.74 16.82 -7.93
N PRO A 689 54.09 16.37 -6.70
CA PRO A 689 53.52 15.16 -6.11
C PRO A 689 52.00 15.12 -6.24
N CYS A 690 51.41 13.93 -6.26
CA CYS A 690 49.97 13.81 -6.38
C CYS A 690 49.26 14.48 -5.21
N TYR A 691 48.44 15.50 -5.50
CA TYR A 691 47.76 16.29 -4.47
C TYR A 691 48.75 16.93 -3.47
N THR A 692 48.59 16.66 -2.18
CA THR A 692 49.49 17.10 -1.09
C THR A 692 50.33 15.95 -0.55
N ASP A 693 50.44 14.85 -1.30
CA ASP A 693 51.13 13.63 -0.88
C ASP A 693 52.65 13.83 -0.91
N ALA A 694 53.23 14.17 0.25
CA ALA A 694 54.64 14.47 0.39
C ALA A 694 55.56 13.24 0.51
N LYS A 695 55.01 12.02 0.42
CA LYS A 695 55.74 10.76 0.58
C LYS A 695 55.77 10.02 -0.76
N GLN A 696 56.93 9.60 -1.22
CA GLN A 696 57.13 9.04 -2.56
C GLN A 696 57.92 7.73 -2.50
N ILE A 697 57.48 6.74 -3.28
CA ILE A 697 58.14 5.44 -3.46
C ILE A 697 58.39 5.25 -4.96
N TYR A 698 59.64 4.99 -5.35
CA TYR A 698 60.06 4.92 -6.75
C TYR A 698 60.22 3.48 -7.22
N ARG A 699 59.59 3.13 -8.36
CA ARG A 699 59.73 1.82 -9.02
C ARG A 699 59.95 1.99 -10.52
N GLN A 700 60.83 1.19 -11.12
CA GLN A 700 61.12 1.24 -12.55
C GLN A 700 61.06 -0.14 -13.21
N PHE A 701 60.64 -0.19 -14.47
CA PHE A 701 60.54 -1.42 -15.25
C PHE A 701 60.72 -1.15 -16.75
N TYR A 702 61.01 -2.19 -17.51
CA TYR A 702 61.17 -2.16 -18.97
C TYR A 702 60.13 -3.04 -19.66
N ILE A 703 59.67 -2.64 -20.85
CA ILE A 703 58.91 -3.50 -21.77
C ILE A 703 59.59 -3.58 -23.14
N SER A 704 59.82 -4.81 -23.62
CA SER A 704 60.54 -5.13 -24.87
C SER A 704 59.65 -5.22 -26.11
N GLN A 705 58.33 -5.22 -25.96
CA GLN A 705 57.37 -5.12 -27.07
C GLN A 705 56.16 -4.26 -26.69
N PRO A 706 55.41 -3.68 -27.65
CA PRO A 706 54.22 -2.89 -27.33
C PRO A 706 53.14 -3.71 -26.62
N LEU A 707 52.61 -3.19 -25.51
CA LEU A 707 51.61 -3.86 -24.66
C LEU A 707 50.58 -2.89 -24.11
N THR A 708 49.31 -3.29 -23.99
CA THR A 708 48.32 -2.55 -23.20
C THR A 708 48.43 -2.96 -21.75
N LEU A 709 48.84 -2.02 -20.90
CA LEU A 709 49.10 -2.25 -19.48
C LEU A 709 48.00 -1.65 -18.60
N ASN A 710 47.66 -2.37 -17.54
CA ASN A 710 46.89 -1.88 -16.42
C ASN A 710 47.77 -1.86 -15.18
N PHE A 711 47.42 -0.98 -14.26
CA PHE A 711 48.15 -0.73 -13.03
C PHE A 711 47.17 -0.67 -11.87
N SER A 712 47.58 -1.22 -10.73
CA SER A 712 46.89 -1.02 -9.45
C SER A 712 47.93 -0.80 -8.37
N ASN A 713 47.68 0.20 -7.55
CA ASN A 713 48.51 0.57 -6.42
C ASN A 713 47.76 0.21 -5.13
N SER A 714 48.36 -0.57 -4.23
CA SER A 714 47.66 -1.10 -3.04
C SER A 714 47.16 0.01 -2.10
N TYR A 715 47.97 1.04 -1.89
CA TYR A 715 47.64 2.22 -1.06
C TYR A 715 48.28 3.46 -1.65
N GLY A 716 47.56 4.58 -1.66
CA GLY A 716 48.05 5.82 -2.27
C GLY A 716 47.74 5.95 -3.76
N TYR A 717 48.20 7.05 -4.32
CA TYR A 717 48.12 7.32 -5.75
C TYR A 717 49.44 6.99 -6.41
N PHE A 718 49.46 6.90 -7.72
CA PHE A 718 50.67 6.85 -8.49
C PHE A 718 50.55 7.75 -9.72
N ARG A 719 51.70 8.09 -10.27
CA ARG A 719 51.85 8.64 -11.62
C ARG A 719 52.86 7.77 -12.36
N LEU A 720 52.61 7.57 -13.64
CA LEU A 720 53.49 6.85 -14.54
C LEU A 720 54.28 7.86 -15.39
N PHE A 721 55.56 7.59 -15.56
CA PHE A 721 56.45 8.36 -16.42
C PHE A 721 57.13 7.43 -17.42
N LYS A 722 57.40 7.92 -18.63
CA LYS A 722 58.29 7.27 -19.59
C LYS A 722 59.74 7.65 -19.27
N GLY A 723 60.62 6.67 -19.20
CA GLY A 723 62.03 6.82 -18.81
C GLY A 723 62.40 6.01 -17.56
N LYS A 724 63.70 5.99 -17.25
CA LYS A 724 64.29 5.21 -16.16
C LYS A 724 64.78 6.16 -15.05
N ILE A 725 64.13 6.16 -13.88
CA ILE A 725 64.43 7.13 -12.81
C ILE A 725 65.88 7.07 -12.33
N SER A 726 66.51 5.89 -12.35
CA SER A 726 67.92 5.74 -11.97
C SER A 726 68.90 6.46 -12.89
N ASP A 727 68.48 6.83 -14.11
CA ASP A 727 69.30 7.61 -15.07
C ASP A 727 69.20 9.13 -14.79
N GLY A 728 68.41 9.52 -13.79
CA GLY A 728 68.20 10.89 -13.33
C GLY A 728 66.77 11.37 -13.56
N VAL A 729 66.25 12.15 -12.61
CA VAL A 729 64.87 12.66 -12.58
C VAL A 729 64.52 13.45 -13.85
N ASN A 730 65.49 14.17 -14.41
CA ASN A 730 65.31 14.98 -15.62
C ASN A 730 65.17 14.16 -16.92
N THR A 731 65.31 12.83 -16.86
CA THR A 731 65.14 11.93 -18.02
C THR A 731 63.69 11.42 -18.16
N LEU A 732 62.85 11.69 -17.17
CA LEU A 732 61.47 11.24 -17.15
C LEU A 732 60.54 12.21 -17.87
N SER A 733 59.58 11.67 -18.63
CA SER A 733 58.48 12.41 -19.26
C SER A 733 57.15 11.91 -18.73
N SER A 734 56.30 12.82 -18.27
CA SER A 734 54.91 12.54 -17.90
C SER A 734 54.01 12.38 -19.14
N ASN A 735 54.42 12.91 -20.29
CA ASN A 735 53.70 12.76 -21.54
C ASN A 735 54.00 11.40 -22.19
N ILE A 736 53.12 10.42 -21.96
CA ILE A 736 53.24 9.07 -22.50
C ILE A 736 52.60 9.04 -23.91
N PRO A 737 53.29 8.53 -24.95
CA PRO A 737 52.74 8.43 -26.30
C PRO A 737 51.36 7.76 -26.34
N GLY A 738 50.39 8.41 -27.01
CA GLY A 738 49.01 7.93 -27.12
C GLY A 738 48.13 8.13 -25.87
N TYR A 739 48.73 8.49 -24.73
CA TYR A 739 48.07 8.56 -23.43
C TYR A 739 48.13 9.94 -22.76
N GLY A 740 49.13 10.76 -23.10
CA GLY A 740 49.40 12.00 -22.40
C GLY A 740 49.88 11.76 -20.97
N ASP A 741 49.69 12.76 -20.11
CA ASP A 741 49.82 12.62 -18.66
C ASP A 741 48.59 11.88 -18.13
N ILE A 742 48.78 10.64 -17.66
CA ILE A 742 47.70 9.84 -17.10
C ILE A 742 47.17 10.41 -15.77
N GLY A 743 47.84 11.42 -15.21
CA GLY A 743 47.49 12.05 -13.95
C GLY A 743 47.73 11.15 -12.74
N CYS A 744 47.17 11.55 -11.61
CA CYS A 744 47.23 10.80 -10.36
C CYS A 744 46.14 9.73 -10.32
N ARG A 745 46.52 8.48 -10.09
CA ARG A 745 45.65 7.29 -10.18
C ARG A 745 45.91 6.33 -9.04
N SER A 746 44.89 5.69 -8.48
CA SER A 746 45.05 4.52 -7.60
C SER A 746 45.07 3.23 -8.42
N SER A 747 44.33 3.22 -9.52
CA SER A 747 44.40 2.24 -10.58
C SER A 747 44.28 2.91 -11.94
N TYR A 748 44.85 2.29 -12.95
CA TYR A 748 44.78 2.74 -14.32
C TYR A 748 44.52 1.54 -15.22
N ASN A 749 43.41 1.59 -15.95
CA ASN A 749 43.17 0.65 -17.03
C ASN A 749 43.64 1.30 -18.33
N GLY A 750 44.65 0.71 -18.95
CA GLY A 750 45.13 1.14 -20.26
C GLY A 750 43.99 1.12 -21.27
N ASN A 751 44.00 2.08 -22.19
CA ASN A 751 43.09 2.07 -23.31
C ASN A 751 43.47 0.87 -24.17
N VAL A 752 42.57 -0.12 -24.23
CA VAL A 752 42.79 -1.35 -24.98
C VAL A 752 43.11 -1.11 -26.47
N CYS A 753 42.81 0.08 -26.99
CA CYS A 753 43.07 0.51 -28.36
C CYS A 753 44.42 1.18 -28.60
N ILE A 754 45.19 1.46 -27.54
CA ILE A 754 46.44 2.22 -27.62
C ILE A 754 47.50 1.45 -26.82
N PRO A 755 48.39 0.65 -27.44
CA PRO A 755 49.45 -0.01 -26.66
C PRO A 755 50.48 1.00 -26.16
N PHE A 756 51.12 0.72 -25.02
CA PHE A 756 52.32 1.43 -24.58
C PHE A 756 53.50 1.02 -25.46
N ASP A 757 54.33 1.99 -25.88
CA ASP A 757 55.54 1.73 -26.67
C ASP A 757 56.61 0.98 -25.87
N THR A 758 57.55 0.35 -26.56
CA THR A 758 58.74 -0.23 -25.94
C THR A 758 59.59 0.81 -25.21
N GLY A 759 60.25 0.40 -24.12
CA GLY A 759 61.14 1.26 -23.35
C GLY A 759 61.01 1.12 -21.83
N TRP A 760 61.74 1.99 -21.13
CA TRP A 760 61.68 2.11 -19.68
C TRP A 760 60.51 2.98 -19.23
N TYR A 761 59.94 2.61 -18.10
CA TYR A 761 58.88 3.34 -17.41
C TYR A 761 59.17 3.40 -15.91
N THR A 762 58.76 4.48 -15.28
CA THR A 762 58.85 4.69 -13.83
C THR A 762 57.47 4.93 -13.24
N VAL A 763 57.11 4.18 -12.22
CA VAL A 763 55.94 4.41 -11.37
C VAL A 763 56.41 5.08 -10.09
N VAL A 764 55.85 6.24 -9.79
CA VAL A 764 56.03 6.92 -8.50
C VAL A 764 54.74 6.78 -7.71
N SER A 765 54.78 6.03 -6.61
CA SER A 765 53.65 5.91 -5.68
C SER A 765 53.75 7.02 -4.65
N TYR A 766 52.66 7.77 -4.49
CA TYR A 766 52.52 8.90 -3.60
C TYR A 766 51.64 8.52 -2.41
N GLY A 767 52.01 9.00 -1.23
CA GLY A 767 51.16 8.93 -0.06
C GLY A 767 51.28 10.15 0.85
N TYR A 768 50.28 10.30 1.72
CA TYR A 768 50.23 11.35 2.73
C TYR A 768 50.18 10.75 4.13
N GLY A 769 50.47 11.60 5.10
CA GLY A 769 50.26 11.33 6.52
C GLY A 769 51.14 12.23 7.39
N GLY A 770 51.07 12.00 8.71
CA GLY A 770 51.81 12.74 9.71
C GLY A 770 53.35 12.71 9.56
N ILE A 771 53.98 13.57 10.36
CA ILE A 771 55.43 13.71 10.49
C ILE A 771 55.81 13.69 11.98
N TYR A 772 57.08 13.45 12.28
CA TYR A 772 57.56 13.39 13.67
C TYR A 772 57.47 14.73 14.43
N GLU A 773 57.47 15.86 13.72
CA GLU A 773 57.54 17.22 14.31
C GLU A 773 56.17 17.89 14.56
N GLY A 774 55.06 17.33 14.05
CA GLY A 774 53.75 18.00 14.03
C GLY A 774 52.69 17.32 14.92
N PRO A 775 51.86 18.08 15.66
CA PRO A 775 50.87 17.52 16.59
C PRO A 775 49.55 17.11 15.90
N SER A 776 49.57 16.58 14.68
CA SER A 776 48.33 16.26 13.96
C SER A 776 48.35 14.88 13.32
N TYR A 777 47.49 14.00 13.82
CA TYR A 777 46.91 12.92 13.03
C TYR A 777 46.28 13.51 11.78
N SER A 778 46.91 13.29 10.63
CA SER A 778 46.35 13.66 9.34
C SER A 778 45.65 12.47 8.66
N GLY A 779 45.53 11.32 9.35
CA GLY A 779 45.28 10.04 8.70
C GLY A 779 46.33 9.73 7.63
N GLY A 780 45.97 8.86 6.69
CA GLY A 780 46.75 8.62 5.47
C GLY A 780 47.34 7.24 5.34
N TYR A 781 48.38 7.13 4.52
CA TYR A 781 48.94 5.85 4.10
C TYR A 781 50.14 5.39 4.93
N ILE A 782 50.44 6.10 6.02
CA ILE A 782 51.55 5.76 6.92
C ILE A 782 51.35 4.36 7.51
N ALA A 783 52.43 3.59 7.57
CA ALA A 783 52.47 2.18 7.97
C ALA A 783 51.66 1.22 7.09
N ASN A 784 50.96 1.70 6.06
CA ASN A 784 50.33 0.83 5.07
C ASN A 784 51.37 0.30 4.08
N LEU A 785 51.21 -0.98 3.73
CA LEU A 785 52.08 -1.65 2.78
C LEU A 785 51.68 -1.26 1.34
N ASN A 786 52.51 -0.47 0.69
CA ASN A 786 52.34 -0.08 -0.70
C ASN A 786 53.02 -1.10 -1.64
N ASN A 787 52.30 -1.51 -2.68
CA ASN A 787 52.88 -2.22 -3.82
C ASN A 787 52.19 -1.78 -5.12
N ILE A 788 52.91 -1.90 -6.25
CA ILE A 788 52.34 -1.74 -7.58
C ILE A 788 52.15 -3.13 -8.22
N SER A 789 50.99 -3.34 -8.83
CA SER A 789 50.68 -4.52 -9.64
C SER A 789 50.41 -4.09 -11.08
N ILE A 790 51.05 -4.78 -12.02
CA ILE A 790 51.01 -4.48 -13.45
C ILE A 790 50.55 -5.74 -14.18
N TRP A 791 49.54 -5.62 -15.03
CA TRP A 791 49.04 -6.74 -15.86
C TRP A 791 48.56 -6.23 -17.22
N ARG A 792 48.37 -7.14 -18.18
CA ARG A 792 47.87 -6.78 -19.53
C ARG A 792 46.36 -6.84 -19.64
N THR A 793 45.79 -6.02 -20.52
CA THR A 793 44.43 -6.24 -21.04
C THR A 793 44.50 -7.08 -22.31
N THR A 794 43.57 -8.03 -22.47
CA THR A 794 43.41 -8.75 -23.75
C THR A 794 42.96 -7.77 -24.83
N PRO A 795 43.60 -7.75 -26.01
CA PRO A 795 43.12 -6.96 -27.15
C PRO A 795 41.66 -7.28 -27.48
N PRO A 796 40.84 -6.32 -27.94
CA PRO A 796 39.47 -6.60 -28.31
C PRO A 796 39.45 -7.54 -29.51
N GLN A 797 38.48 -8.46 -29.52
CA GLN A 797 38.26 -9.28 -30.71
C GLN A 797 37.72 -8.42 -31.85
N ASP A 798 38.11 -8.78 -33.08
CA ASP A 798 37.61 -8.11 -34.26
C ASP A 798 36.09 -8.33 -34.41
N PRO A 799 35.35 -7.34 -34.94
CA PRO A 799 33.91 -7.47 -35.11
C PRO A 799 33.61 -8.49 -36.22
N LYS A 800 32.59 -9.30 -35.99
CA LYS A 800 32.19 -10.40 -36.88
C LYS A 800 31.05 -10.01 -37.82
N TYR A 801 30.08 -9.24 -37.35
CA TYR A 801 28.80 -8.98 -38.02
C TYR A 801 28.49 -7.48 -38.13
N ASN A 802 29.53 -6.64 -38.18
CA ASN A 802 29.44 -5.18 -38.20
C ASN A 802 29.22 -4.54 -39.58
N ARG A 803 28.99 -5.34 -40.62
CA ARG A 803 28.69 -4.89 -41.98
C ARG A 803 27.53 -5.70 -42.56
N PRO A 804 26.70 -5.12 -43.44
CA PRO A 804 25.64 -5.83 -44.14
C PRO A 804 26.04 -7.19 -44.70
N HIS A 805 27.10 -7.25 -45.53
CA HIS A 805 27.59 -8.49 -46.14
C HIS A 805 28.21 -9.48 -45.13
N LYS A 806 28.49 -9.04 -43.90
CA LYS A 806 28.98 -9.86 -42.79
C LYS A 806 27.87 -10.27 -41.82
N ALA A 807 26.62 -9.85 -42.03
CA ALA A 807 25.56 -10.09 -41.06
C ALA A 807 25.44 -11.58 -40.69
N TYR A 808 25.25 -11.86 -39.40
CA TYR A 808 25.03 -13.22 -38.94
C TYR A 808 23.72 -13.75 -39.51
N TYR A 809 23.75 -14.88 -40.21
CA TYR A 809 22.54 -15.50 -40.74
C TYR A 809 22.12 -16.69 -39.86
N ALA A 810 21.01 -16.51 -39.15
CA ALA A 810 20.43 -17.54 -38.31
C ALA A 810 19.73 -18.65 -39.11
N GLY A 811 19.50 -18.46 -40.42
CA GLY A 811 18.73 -19.40 -41.23
C GLY A 811 17.23 -19.24 -41.00
N ILE A 812 16.50 -20.35 -41.22
CA ILE A 812 15.08 -20.45 -40.89
C ILE A 812 14.94 -20.55 -39.37
N THR A 813 14.28 -19.56 -38.77
CA THR A 813 14.05 -19.43 -37.32
C THR A 813 12.56 -19.55 -36.99
N ASP A 814 11.86 -20.48 -37.63
CA ASP A 814 10.44 -20.70 -37.35
C ASP A 814 10.20 -21.27 -35.95
N TYR A 815 8.96 -21.18 -35.50
CA TYR A 815 8.50 -22.09 -34.45
C TYR A 815 8.66 -23.56 -34.94
N GLY A 816 8.97 -24.46 -34.01
CA GLY A 816 9.41 -25.82 -34.32
C GLY A 816 8.28 -26.84 -34.35
N PRO A 817 8.60 -28.12 -34.60
CA PRO A 817 7.61 -29.19 -34.42
C PRO A 817 7.20 -29.23 -32.95
N ASN A 818 5.93 -29.55 -32.73
CA ASN A 818 5.29 -29.68 -31.44
C ASN A 818 6.15 -30.52 -30.46
N ALA A 819 6.63 -29.90 -29.39
CA ALA A 819 7.36 -30.52 -28.29
C ALA A 819 6.46 -30.99 -27.13
N GLY A 820 5.16 -30.69 -27.21
CA GLY A 820 4.12 -31.18 -26.30
C GLY A 820 3.41 -32.40 -26.88
N THR A 821 2.10 -32.52 -26.61
CA THR A 821 1.24 -33.57 -27.19
C THR A 821 0.42 -33.00 -28.32
N SER A 822 -0.20 -33.83 -29.17
CA SER A 822 -1.15 -33.37 -30.20
C SER A 822 -2.29 -32.54 -29.60
N THR A 823 -2.74 -32.94 -28.41
CA THR A 823 -3.81 -32.28 -27.66
C THR A 823 -3.33 -30.97 -27.01
N TYR A 824 -2.10 -30.95 -26.49
CA TYR A 824 -1.50 -29.80 -25.81
C TYR A 824 -0.18 -29.39 -26.48
N PRO A 825 -0.24 -28.74 -27.66
CA PRO A 825 0.96 -28.47 -28.43
C PRO A 825 1.85 -27.40 -27.80
N ASN A 826 3.16 -27.62 -27.85
CA ASN A 826 4.17 -26.60 -27.60
C ASN A 826 5.03 -26.44 -28.85
N ASN A 827 4.72 -25.46 -29.69
CA ASN A 827 5.45 -25.20 -30.93
C ASN A 827 6.63 -24.24 -30.73
N SER A 828 6.80 -23.68 -29.52
CA SER A 828 7.80 -22.66 -29.28
C SER A 828 9.23 -23.13 -29.52
N ARG A 829 10.07 -22.24 -30.06
CA ARG A 829 11.51 -22.44 -30.19
C ARG A 829 12.25 -21.18 -29.77
N THR A 830 13.47 -21.38 -29.31
CA THR A 830 14.37 -20.28 -28.94
C THR A 830 15.67 -20.46 -29.68
N TYR A 831 16.13 -19.40 -30.35
CA TYR A 831 17.37 -19.38 -31.12
C TYR A 831 18.30 -18.33 -30.53
N ASN A 832 19.53 -18.73 -30.24
CA ASN A 832 20.60 -17.81 -29.90
C ASN A 832 21.31 -17.41 -31.17
N PHE A 833 21.44 -16.10 -31.41
CA PHE A 833 22.21 -15.60 -32.53
C PHE A 833 23.71 -15.75 -32.29
N GLY A 834 24.50 -15.49 -33.34
CA GLY A 834 25.95 -15.44 -33.24
C GLY A 834 26.40 -14.38 -32.25
N ARG A 835 27.50 -14.64 -31.54
CA ARG A 835 28.13 -13.65 -30.65
C ARG A 835 28.95 -12.64 -31.44
N GLU A 836 28.67 -11.36 -31.24
CA GLU A 836 29.39 -10.21 -31.78
C GLU A 836 30.34 -9.62 -30.75
N TYR A 837 31.40 -8.95 -31.22
CA TYR A 837 32.38 -8.19 -30.45
C TYR A 837 32.54 -6.78 -31.00
N PHE A 838 32.82 -5.83 -30.11
CA PHE A 838 33.00 -4.43 -30.47
C PHE A 838 34.47 -4.02 -30.36
N SER A 839 35.08 -3.69 -31.49
CA SER A 839 36.50 -3.34 -31.57
C SER A 839 36.77 -1.86 -31.33
N CYS A 840 38.05 -1.49 -31.34
CA CYS A 840 38.54 -0.13 -31.25
C CYS A 840 38.19 0.75 -32.45
N ILE A 841 38.03 0.14 -33.62
CA ILE A 841 37.76 0.85 -34.86
C ILE A 841 36.25 1.10 -34.93
N PRO A 842 35.79 2.37 -35.04
CA PRO A 842 34.40 2.67 -35.29
C PRO A 842 33.91 2.04 -36.59
N ASP A 843 32.62 1.72 -36.65
CA ASP A 843 31.97 1.24 -37.87
C ASP A 843 31.55 2.39 -38.81
N THR A 844 31.86 3.63 -38.45
CA THR A 844 31.58 4.81 -39.25
C THR A 844 32.61 5.01 -40.38
N PRO A 845 32.26 5.74 -41.46
CA PRO A 845 30.97 6.37 -41.70
C PRO A 845 29.92 5.36 -42.16
N PHE A 846 28.73 5.43 -41.57
CA PHE A 846 27.60 4.58 -41.97
C PHE A 846 27.11 4.87 -43.39
N SER A 847 27.54 5.96 -44.03
CA SER A 847 27.35 6.16 -45.46
C SER A 847 27.96 5.05 -46.33
N SER A 848 28.95 4.32 -45.82
CA SER A 848 29.56 3.16 -46.50
C SER A 848 28.76 1.86 -46.37
N HIS A 849 27.74 1.83 -45.52
CA HIS A 849 26.78 0.74 -45.38
C HIS A 849 25.47 1.29 -44.79
N PRO A 850 24.62 1.87 -45.65
CA PRO A 850 23.76 3.00 -45.35
C PRO A 850 22.72 2.69 -44.28
N VAL A 851 23.06 2.99 -43.02
CA VAL A 851 22.18 2.88 -41.86
C VAL A 851 22.21 4.18 -41.09
N VAL A 852 21.03 4.67 -40.69
CA VAL A 852 20.93 5.84 -39.80
C VAL A 852 20.98 5.34 -38.35
N PRO A 853 21.96 5.78 -37.55
CA PRO A 853 22.05 5.34 -36.16
C PRO A 853 20.89 5.90 -35.35
N CYS A 854 20.40 5.11 -34.40
CA CYS A 854 19.28 5.50 -33.56
C CYS A 854 19.58 6.77 -32.75
N PRO A 855 20.57 6.78 -31.83
CA PRO A 855 21.20 8.03 -31.38
C PRO A 855 22.41 8.41 -32.24
N SER A 856 22.60 9.70 -32.50
CA SER A 856 23.64 10.22 -33.40
C SER A 856 25.08 9.95 -32.96
N ASN A 857 25.32 9.71 -31.66
CA ASN A 857 26.65 9.43 -31.10
C ASN A 857 27.02 7.93 -31.13
N TYR A 858 26.15 7.05 -31.63
CA TYR A 858 26.43 5.62 -31.74
C TYR A 858 27.22 5.37 -33.03
N ASN A 859 28.37 4.73 -32.90
CA ASN A 859 29.36 4.59 -33.97
C ASN A 859 29.78 3.14 -34.20
N ARG A 860 29.06 2.19 -33.59
CA ARG A 860 29.23 0.74 -33.77
C ARG A 860 27.89 0.10 -34.08
N VAL A 861 27.90 -0.93 -34.91
CA VAL A 861 26.68 -1.59 -35.39
C VAL A 861 26.89 -3.10 -35.52
N SER A 862 25.82 -3.86 -35.39
CA SER A 862 25.80 -5.31 -35.56
C SER A 862 24.53 -5.72 -36.29
N TYR A 863 24.65 -6.62 -37.26
CA TYR A 863 23.56 -7.06 -38.12
C TYR A 863 23.30 -8.56 -37.93
N PHE A 864 22.05 -8.91 -37.65
CA PHE A 864 21.59 -10.30 -37.51
C PHE A 864 20.39 -10.52 -38.43
N VAL A 865 20.51 -11.48 -39.34
CA VAL A 865 19.48 -11.85 -40.32
C VAL A 865 18.85 -13.18 -39.92
N PHE A 866 17.53 -13.23 -39.98
CA PHE A 866 16.76 -14.45 -39.74
C PHE A 866 15.59 -14.54 -40.72
N THR A 867 15.14 -15.76 -41.00
CA THR A 867 14.04 -16.02 -41.94
C THR A 867 12.91 -16.72 -41.22
N ILE A 868 11.70 -16.21 -41.40
CA ILE A 868 10.45 -16.82 -40.95
C ILE A 868 9.70 -17.30 -42.20
N THR A 869 9.24 -18.54 -42.23
CA THR A 869 8.47 -19.11 -43.35
C THR A 869 6.99 -19.25 -43.07
N LYS A 870 6.57 -19.01 -41.82
CA LYS A 870 5.19 -19.12 -41.35
C LYS A 870 4.83 -17.91 -40.49
N GLU A 871 3.58 -17.44 -40.56
CA GLU A 871 3.12 -16.37 -39.68
C GLU A 871 3.35 -16.75 -38.20
N SER A 872 4.06 -15.89 -37.46
CA SER A 872 4.62 -16.23 -36.15
C SER A 872 4.50 -15.08 -35.14
N PHE A 873 4.59 -15.41 -33.85
CA PHE A 873 4.95 -14.45 -32.81
C PHE A 873 6.46 -14.52 -32.59
N ALA A 874 7.12 -13.36 -32.53
CA ALA A 874 8.55 -13.26 -32.27
C ALA A 874 8.83 -12.33 -31.08
N SER A 875 9.67 -12.78 -30.16
CA SER A 875 10.13 -12.01 -29.00
C SER A 875 11.66 -12.02 -28.94
N ILE A 876 12.30 -10.86 -29.14
CA ILE A 876 13.75 -10.71 -29.15
C ILE A 876 14.22 -10.09 -27.84
N TYR A 877 15.24 -10.68 -27.22
CA TYR A 877 15.78 -10.27 -25.92
C TYR A 877 17.29 -10.54 -25.81
N ASN A 878 17.85 -10.34 -24.61
CA ASN A 878 19.29 -10.42 -24.33
C ASN A 878 20.14 -9.33 -25.02
N ILE A 879 19.55 -8.16 -25.24
CA ILE A 879 20.24 -6.95 -25.70
C ILE A 879 20.46 -6.05 -24.48
N PRO A 880 21.69 -5.58 -24.16
CA PRO A 880 21.94 -4.69 -23.02
C PRO A 880 21.07 -3.43 -23.06
N THR A 881 20.66 -2.93 -21.88
CA THR A 881 19.85 -1.70 -21.77
C THR A 881 20.55 -0.46 -22.31
N SER A 882 21.89 -0.46 -22.36
CA SER A 882 22.71 0.61 -22.93
C SER A 882 22.86 0.56 -24.45
N MET A 883 22.21 -0.41 -25.13
CA MET A 883 22.21 -0.56 -26.58
C MET A 883 20.82 -0.30 -27.14
N VAL A 884 20.76 0.13 -28.40
CA VAL A 884 19.51 0.44 -29.10
C VAL A 884 19.38 -0.47 -30.30
N SER A 885 18.18 -0.91 -30.61
CA SER A 885 17.92 -1.86 -31.70
C SER A 885 16.81 -1.41 -32.63
N ARG A 886 16.78 -1.97 -33.84
CA ARG A 886 15.80 -1.71 -34.90
C ARG A 886 15.65 -2.97 -35.77
N ILE A 887 14.48 -3.20 -36.36
CA ILE A 887 14.22 -4.39 -37.20
C ILE A 887 13.67 -3.99 -38.56
N TYR A 888 14.23 -4.54 -39.64
CA TYR A 888 13.80 -4.34 -41.03
C TYR A 888 13.25 -5.64 -41.63
N SER A 889 12.31 -5.53 -42.57
CA SER A 889 11.62 -6.63 -43.27
C SER A 889 12.34 -7.10 -44.55
N PHE A 890 13.66 -7.11 -44.54
CA PHE A 890 14.46 -7.68 -45.62
C PHE A 890 15.80 -8.22 -45.11
N ASP A 891 16.48 -9.00 -45.95
CA ASP A 891 17.85 -9.47 -45.72
C ASP A 891 18.87 -8.39 -46.16
N VAL A 892 19.53 -7.76 -45.18
CA VAL A 892 20.52 -6.71 -45.44
C VAL A 892 21.73 -7.18 -46.26
N ARG A 893 22.00 -8.50 -46.30
CA ARG A 893 23.11 -9.06 -47.09
C ARG A 893 22.84 -8.98 -48.59
N SER A 894 21.57 -8.95 -48.98
CA SER A 894 21.12 -8.92 -50.37
C SER A 894 21.01 -7.50 -50.92
N ASP A 895 20.42 -6.58 -50.14
CA ASP A 895 20.29 -5.19 -50.54
C ASP A 895 20.29 -4.24 -49.31
N SER A 896 21.48 -3.76 -48.96
CA SER A 896 21.65 -2.85 -47.82
C SER A 896 21.17 -1.42 -48.09
N VAL A 897 20.95 -1.02 -49.34
CA VAL A 897 20.53 0.34 -49.69
C VAL A 897 19.09 0.61 -49.24
N LEU A 898 18.27 -0.45 -49.20
CA LEU A 898 16.90 -0.41 -48.69
C LEU A 898 16.80 0.15 -47.26
N MET A 899 17.86 0.07 -46.43
CA MET A 899 17.83 0.63 -45.07
C MET A 899 17.61 2.14 -45.02
N MET A 900 17.80 2.86 -46.14
CA MET A 900 17.56 4.31 -46.25
C MET A 900 16.14 4.67 -46.67
N THR A 901 15.44 3.75 -47.34
CA THR A 901 14.15 4.03 -47.98
C THR A 901 13.02 3.22 -47.37
N GLU A 902 13.29 1.98 -46.96
CA GLU A 902 12.34 1.10 -46.31
C GLU A 902 12.22 1.45 -44.83
N PRO A 903 11.02 1.73 -44.32
CA PRO A 903 10.82 1.93 -42.91
C PRO A 903 11.06 0.61 -42.14
N PRO A 904 11.68 0.68 -40.95
CA PRO A 904 11.79 -0.51 -40.11
C PRO A 904 10.41 -0.94 -39.59
N ILE A 905 10.17 -2.25 -39.52
CA ILE A 905 8.96 -2.78 -38.87
C ILE A 905 8.97 -2.44 -37.37
N GLN A 906 10.14 -2.50 -36.73
CA GLN A 906 10.36 -2.02 -35.36
C GLN A 906 11.29 -0.81 -35.41
N PRO A 907 10.81 0.43 -35.16
CA PRO A 907 11.67 1.59 -35.05
C PRO A 907 12.60 1.49 -33.83
N CYS A 908 13.50 2.47 -33.69
CA CYS A 908 14.52 2.46 -32.65
C CYS A 908 13.95 2.24 -31.25
N ILE A 909 14.44 1.20 -30.57
CA ILE A 909 13.97 0.80 -29.26
C ILE A 909 15.14 0.46 -28.33
N GLU A 910 15.09 1.00 -27.12
CA GLU A 910 16.02 0.73 -26.03
C GLU A 910 15.40 -0.34 -25.13
N ARG A 911 16.16 -1.38 -24.77
CA ARG A 911 15.69 -2.31 -23.72
C ARG A 911 15.61 -1.56 -22.40
N ARG A 912 14.44 -1.56 -21.75
CA ARG A 912 14.31 -1.12 -20.36
C ARG A 912 13.80 -2.26 -19.48
N ASP A 913 14.48 -2.44 -18.35
CA ASP A 913 14.02 -3.33 -17.30
C ASP A 913 13.16 -2.52 -16.33
N TYR A 914 12.06 -3.10 -15.86
CA TYR A 914 11.10 -2.43 -15.01
C TYR A 914 11.07 -3.11 -13.64
N TYR A 915 11.31 -2.31 -12.59
CA TYR A 915 11.23 -2.73 -11.18
C TYR A 915 10.19 -1.88 -10.46
N HIS A 916 9.05 -2.48 -10.12
CA HIS A 916 7.99 -1.80 -9.37
C HIS A 916 7.18 -2.84 -8.58
N ASP A 917 6.85 -2.52 -7.33
CA ASP A 917 6.05 -3.37 -6.42
C ASP A 917 6.51 -4.85 -6.38
N ASN A 918 7.82 -5.09 -6.29
CA ASN A 918 8.45 -6.42 -6.28
C ASN A 918 8.25 -7.27 -7.56
N MET A 919 7.75 -6.69 -8.65
CA MET A 919 7.72 -7.32 -9.97
C MET A 919 9.00 -6.98 -10.74
N TRP A 920 9.72 -8.01 -11.18
CA TRP A 920 10.91 -7.91 -12.02
C TRP A 920 10.54 -8.25 -13.46
N TRP A 921 10.71 -7.31 -14.38
CA TRP A 921 10.46 -7.57 -15.80
C TRP A 921 11.64 -7.11 -16.66
N THR A 922 12.07 -8.01 -17.55
CA THR A 922 13.16 -7.75 -18.51
C THR A 922 12.59 -7.33 -19.86
N GLY A 923 13.08 -6.21 -20.39
CA GLY A 923 12.72 -5.68 -21.70
C GLY A 923 12.85 -6.68 -22.85
N LYS A 924 11.81 -6.78 -23.69
CA LYS A 924 11.82 -7.57 -24.93
C LYS A 924 11.27 -6.75 -26.10
N ILE A 925 11.59 -7.16 -27.33
CA ILE A 925 11.00 -6.63 -28.56
C ILE A 925 10.01 -7.68 -29.05
N ASP A 926 8.72 -7.38 -28.92
CA ASP A 926 7.64 -8.30 -29.25
C ASP A 926 6.98 -7.87 -30.56
N ILE A 927 6.90 -8.80 -31.51
CA ILE A 927 6.25 -8.61 -32.80
C ILE A 927 5.17 -9.70 -32.94
N CYS A 928 3.92 -9.27 -33.04
CA CYS A 928 2.80 -10.17 -33.30
C CYS A 928 2.51 -10.25 -34.81
N ARG A 929 1.97 -11.38 -35.26
CA ARG A 929 1.66 -11.63 -36.68
C ARG A 929 2.83 -11.30 -37.63
N LEU A 930 4.04 -11.69 -37.23
CA LEU A 930 5.23 -11.54 -38.07
C LEU A 930 5.06 -12.41 -39.31
N GLN A 931 4.98 -11.79 -40.48
CA GLN A 931 4.68 -12.46 -41.75
C GLN A 931 5.87 -13.31 -42.23
N PRO A 932 5.64 -14.32 -43.08
CA PRO A 932 6.72 -15.01 -43.78
C PRO A 932 7.63 -14.02 -44.54
N GLY A 933 8.94 -14.08 -44.31
CA GLY A 933 9.91 -13.16 -44.89
C GLY A 933 11.30 -13.28 -44.26
N SER A 934 12.26 -12.54 -44.79
CA SER A 934 13.59 -12.37 -44.20
C SER A 934 13.66 -11.04 -43.47
N TYR A 935 14.25 -11.05 -42.28
CA TYR A 935 14.31 -9.90 -41.39
C TYR A 935 15.74 -9.62 -40.95
N THR A 936 16.04 -8.35 -40.72
CA THR A 936 17.33 -7.91 -40.17
C THR A 936 17.12 -7.16 -38.85
N LEU A 937 17.64 -7.73 -37.75
CA LEU A 937 17.86 -7.03 -36.49
C LEU A 937 19.18 -6.26 -36.57
N VAL A 938 19.11 -4.95 -36.33
CA VAL A 938 20.26 -4.05 -36.24
C VAL A 938 20.40 -3.61 -34.79
N VAL A 939 21.59 -3.76 -34.21
CA VAL A 939 21.90 -3.30 -32.86
C VAL A 939 23.02 -2.27 -32.92
N PHE A 940 22.81 -1.13 -32.28
CA PHE A 940 23.74 -0.02 -32.23
C PHE A 940 24.42 0.03 -30.86
N ALA A 941 25.73 0.30 -30.87
CA ALA A 941 26.54 0.54 -29.69
C ALA A 941 27.40 1.82 -29.85
N ASN A 942 27.95 2.29 -28.73
CA ASN A 942 28.85 3.45 -28.67
C ASN A 942 30.23 3.06 -28.08
N ASN A 943 31.12 4.03 -27.85
CA ASN A 943 32.46 3.78 -27.32
C ASN A 943 32.51 3.08 -25.94
N SER A 944 31.45 3.15 -25.12
CA SER A 944 31.43 2.44 -23.82
C SER A 944 31.35 0.92 -23.96
N HIS A 945 31.12 0.43 -25.18
CA HIS A 945 30.94 -0.99 -25.47
C HIS A 945 32.17 -1.63 -26.11
N ILE A 946 33.28 -0.91 -26.26
CA ILE A 946 34.55 -1.49 -26.75
C ILE A 946 34.96 -2.66 -25.84
N ASN A 947 35.40 -3.77 -26.43
CA ASN A 947 35.78 -4.99 -25.74
C ASN A 947 34.63 -5.68 -24.97
N THR A 948 33.38 -5.35 -25.31
CA THR A 948 32.19 -6.10 -24.86
C THR A 948 31.67 -7.01 -25.97
N SER A 949 30.77 -7.93 -25.62
CA SER A 949 30.12 -8.83 -26.57
C SER A 949 28.61 -8.75 -26.49
N LEU A 950 27.95 -8.97 -27.62
CA LEU A 950 26.49 -9.02 -27.76
C LEU A 950 26.08 -10.37 -28.34
N GLN A 951 25.04 -11.00 -27.76
CA GLN A 951 24.46 -12.22 -28.29
C GLN A 951 22.94 -12.20 -28.11
N PRO A 952 22.18 -11.66 -29.08
CA PRO A 952 20.73 -11.60 -29.00
C PRO A 952 20.11 -13.00 -29.03
N THR A 953 18.92 -13.10 -28.47
CA THR A 953 18.11 -14.33 -28.50
C THR A 953 16.73 -14.00 -29.04
N ILE A 954 16.19 -14.88 -29.88
CA ILE A 954 14.82 -14.79 -30.38
C ILE A 954 14.01 -16.00 -29.92
N TYR A 955 12.85 -15.75 -29.33
CA TYR A 955 11.80 -16.72 -29.09
C TYR A 955 10.77 -16.61 -30.20
N VAL A 956 10.42 -17.74 -30.83
CA VAL A 956 9.45 -17.80 -31.92
C VAL A 956 8.38 -18.84 -31.61
N ASP A 957 7.13 -18.48 -31.84
CA ASP A 957 5.99 -19.34 -31.55
C ASP A 957 4.85 -19.22 -32.57
N SER A 958 4.01 -20.23 -32.59
CA SER A 958 2.73 -20.22 -33.28
C SER A 958 1.76 -19.19 -32.67
N ILE A 959 0.80 -18.75 -33.48
CA ILE A 959 -0.22 -17.74 -33.14
C ILE A 959 -1.63 -18.35 -33.15
N PRO A 960 -1.96 -19.23 -32.18
CA PRO A 960 -3.30 -19.81 -32.12
C PRO A 960 -4.36 -18.72 -31.96
N ILE A 961 -5.46 -18.88 -32.67
CA ILE A 961 -6.64 -18.02 -32.56
C ILE A 961 -7.42 -18.47 -31.33
N SER A 962 -7.65 -17.54 -30.41
CA SER A 962 -8.51 -17.77 -29.26
C SER A 962 -9.97 -17.74 -29.68
N ARG A 963 -10.79 -18.56 -29.01
CA ARG A 963 -12.25 -18.54 -29.14
C ARG A 963 -12.88 -17.59 -28.12
N PHE A 964 -12.20 -17.31 -27.01
CA PHE A 964 -12.75 -16.67 -25.81
C PHE A 964 -12.08 -15.33 -25.48
N ASP A 965 -11.57 -14.63 -26.49
CA ASP A 965 -10.78 -13.39 -26.36
C ASP A 965 -11.62 -12.12 -26.09
N ASN A 966 -12.94 -12.26 -25.95
CA ASN A 966 -13.84 -11.16 -25.66
C ASN A 966 -15.00 -11.65 -24.78
N ALA A 967 -15.54 -10.78 -23.91
CA ALA A 967 -16.71 -11.09 -23.11
C ALA A 967 -17.88 -11.60 -23.96
N ALA A 968 -18.11 -11.04 -25.16
CA ALA A 968 -19.16 -11.49 -26.07
C ALA A 968 -18.93 -12.87 -26.71
N ASN A 969 -17.71 -13.39 -26.58
CA ASN A 969 -17.28 -14.70 -27.02
C ASN A 969 -16.89 -15.59 -25.82
N ALA A 970 -17.28 -15.22 -24.60
CA ALA A 970 -16.95 -15.99 -23.41
C ALA A 970 -17.43 -17.45 -23.54
N TYR A 971 -16.63 -18.40 -23.06
CA TYR A 971 -17.09 -19.77 -22.96
C TYR A 971 -18.10 -19.90 -21.81
N ASP A 972 -19.34 -20.25 -22.13
CA ASP A 972 -20.43 -20.40 -21.17
C ASP A 972 -20.56 -21.86 -20.71
N PHE A 973 -20.38 -22.09 -19.41
CA PHE A 973 -20.63 -23.38 -18.77
C PHE A 973 -22.12 -23.66 -18.57
N ASP A 974 -22.99 -22.66 -18.79
CA ASP A 974 -24.40 -22.70 -18.43
C ASP A 974 -24.56 -23.01 -16.93
N LEU A 975 -25.65 -23.65 -16.51
CA LEU A 975 -25.85 -24.10 -15.14
C LEU A 975 -24.84 -25.20 -14.74
N VAL A 976 -24.02 -24.90 -13.74
CA VAL A 976 -23.15 -25.86 -13.04
C VAL A 976 -23.91 -26.51 -11.88
N PRO A 977 -24.15 -27.84 -11.90
CA PRO A 977 -24.87 -28.54 -10.84
C PRO A 977 -24.18 -28.45 -9.48
N GLY A 978 -24.99 -28.36 -8.41
CA GLY A 978 -24.53 -28.36 -7.01
C GLY A 978 -24.16 -29.74 -6.46
N ASP A 979 -23.67 -30.65 -7.30
CA ASP A 979 -23.41 -32.06 -6.97
C ASP A 979 -21.96 -32.33 -6.50
N SER A 980 -21.17 -31.27 -6.30
CA SER A 980 -19.76 -31.33 -5.91
C SER A 980 -18.82 -31.96 -6.94
N LEU A 981 -19.25 -32.18 -8.19
CA LEU A 981 -18.38 -32.62 -9.29
C LEU A 981 -17.65 -31.44 -9.94
N VAL A 982 -16.52 -31.75 -10.59
CA VAL A 982 -15.72 -30.76 -11.35
C VAL A 982 -16.15 -30.77 -12.80
N TYR A 983 -16.55 -29.61 -13.30
CA TYR A 983 -16.93 -29.40 -14.70
C TYR A 983 -15.86 -28.61 -15.41
N TYR A 984 -15.46 -29.08 -16.60
CA TYR A 984 -14.58 -28.34 -17.51
C TYR A 984 -15.33 -27.73 -18.71
N GLY A 985 -16.66 -27.79 -18.65
CA GLY A 985 -17.55 -27.12 -19.57
C GLY A 985 -19.00 -27.43 -19.28
N LYS A 986 -19.90 -26.96 -20.15
CA LYS A 986 -21.31 -27.32 -20.10
C LYS A 986 -21.48 -28.84 -20.22
N VAL A 987 -22.43 -29.40 -19.47
CA VAL A 987 -22.65 -30.85 -19.44
C VAL A 987 -22.98 -31.37 -20.84
N GLY A 988 -22.16 -32.30 -21.34
CA GLY A 988 -22.31 -32.90 -22.67
C GLY A 988 -21.52 -32.19 -23.77
N ASP A 989 -20.90 -31.03 -23.49
CA ASP A 989 -20.04 -30.37 -24.46
C ASP A 989 -18.77 -31.17 -24.74
N VAL A 990 -18.29 -31.05 -25.97
CA VAL A 990 -16.96 -31.49 -26.41
C VAL A 990 -16.24 -30.30 -27.02
N ASN A 991 -14.91 -30.27 -26.90
CA ASN A 991 -14.15 -29.22 -27.55
C ASN A 991 -14.23 -29.39 -29.09
N PRO A 992 -14.61 -28.34 -29.84
CA PRO A 992 -14.84 -28.42 -31.29
C PRO A 992 -13.57 -28.56 -32.12
N ILE A 993 -12.39 -28.30 -31.54
CA ILE A 993 -11.10 -28.41 -32.24
C ILE A 993 -10.49 -29.80 -32.06
N ASP A 994 -10.57 -30.35 -30.84
CA ASP A 994 -10.04 -31.67 -30.50
C ASP A 994 -10.83 -32.24 -29.33
N THR A 995 -11.56 -33.34 -29.57
CA THR A 995 -12.42 -33.99 -28.56
C THR A 995 -11.65 -34.54 -27.35
N ALA A 996 -10.32 -34.65 -27.42
CA ALA A 996 -9.48 -35.01 -26.28
C ALA A 996 -9.18 -33.82 -25.35
N ARG A 997 -9.52 -32.59 -25.75
CA ARG A 997 -9.43 -31.38 -24.93
C ARG A 997 -10.71 -31.17 -24.15
N HIS A 998 -10.57 -30.52 -23.00
CA HIS A 998 -11.74 -30.03 -22.28
C HIS A 998 -12.48 -28.95 -23.08
N PRO A 999 -13.82 -28.83 -22.94
CA PRO A 999 -14.59 -27.83 -23.69
C PRO A 999 -14.10 -26.39 -23.51
N SER A 1000 -13.75 -26.01 -22.27
CA SER A 1000 -13.23 -24.69 -21.89
C SER A 1000 -11.76 -24.42 -22.30
N ASP A 1001 -11.08 -25.40 -22.90
CA ASP A 1001 -9.67 -25.26 -23.30
C ASP A 1001 -9.48 -24.23 -24.41
N ASP A 1002 -8.62 -23.23 -24.21
CA ASP A 1002 -8.32 -22.20 -25.21
C ASP A 1002 -6.91 -21.62 -25.06
N PHE A 1003 -6.50 -20.73 -25.97
CA PHE A 1003 -5.15 -20.16 -26.00
C PHE A 1003 -5.14 -18.67 -25.68
N ILE A 1004 -4.28 -18.27 -24.75
CA ILE A 1004 -3.86 -16.87 -24.61
C ILE A 1004 -2.63 -16.63 -25.50
N SER A 1005 -2.81 -15.93 -26.61
CA SER A 1005 -1.81 -15.79 -27.68
C SER A 1005 -1.43 -14.33 -27.94
N CYS A 1006 -0.63 -14.08 -28.98
CA CYS A 1006 -0.39 -12.69 -29.39
C CYS A 1006 -1.63 -12.03 -30.00
N LEU A 1007 -2.69 -12.79 -30.33
CA LEU A 1007 -3.94 -12.28 -30.89
C LEU A 1007 -4.97 -11.89 -29.83
N THR A 1008 -4.82 -12.34 -28.58
CA THR A 1008 -5.75 -11.99 -27.50
C THR A 1008 -5.47 -10.59 -26.97
N GLY A 1009 -6.47 -9.72 -26.92
CA GLY A 1009 -6.31 -8.35 -26.48
C GLY A 1009 -7.20 -8.03 -25.28
N ALA A 1010 -6.63 -7.42 -24.23
CA ALA A 1010 -7.44 -6.84 -23.16
C ALA A 1010 -7.75 -5.38 -23.50
N ARG A 1011 -9.02 -4.95 -23.34
CA ARG A 1011 -9.37 -3.52 -23.48
C ARG A 1011 -9.03 -2.77 -22.20
N GLN A 1012 -8.92 -1.45 -22.28
CA GLN A 1012 -8.78 -0.61 -21.08
C GLN A 1012 -10.03 -0.68 -20.19
N SER A 1013 -11.19 -0.91 -20.79
CA SER A 1013 -12.47 -1.05 -20.09
C SER A 1013 -12.62 -2.40 -19.38
N ASP A 1014 -11.82 -3.41 -19.73
CA ASP A 1014 -11.92 -4.73 -19.13
C ASP A 1014 -11.59 -4.64 -17.62
N PRO A 1015 -12.37 -5.32 -16.76
CA PRO A 1015 -12.26 -5.17 -15.32
C PRO A 1015 -10.87 -5.60 -14.81
N GLY A 1016 -10.37 -4.94 -13.77
CA GLY A 1016 -9.05 -5.20 -13.14
C GLY A 1016 -8.17 -3.96 -12.93
N LEU A 1017 -8.33 -2.88 -13.70
CA LEU A 1017 -7.58 -1.61 -13.49
C LEU A 1017 -8.24 -0.72 -12.42
N SER A 1018 -9.56 -0.59 -12.52
CA SER A 1018 -10.43 0.27 -11.68
C SER A 1018 -11.12 -0.49 -10.55
N ASP A 1019 -10.75 -1.74 -10.29
CA ASP A 1019 -11.40 -2.52 -9.24
C ASP A 1019 -11.02 -2.00 -7.83
N PRO A 1020 -11.86 -2.25 -6.80
CA PRO A 1020 -11.66 -1.79 -5.42
C PRO A 1020 -10.31 -2.18 -4.76
N ARG A 1021 -9.66 -3.24 -5.24
CA ARG A 1021 -8.35 -3.75 -4.80
C ARG A 1021 -7.22 -3.44 -5.79
N HIS A 1022 -7.50 -2.76 -6.90
CA HIS A 1022 -6.52 -2.39 -7.91
C HIS A 1022 -5.67 -3.57 -8.42
N LEU A 1023 -6.29 -4.72 -8.66
CA LEU A 1023 -5.63 -6.01 -8.87
C LEU A 1023 -4.75 -6.04 -10.10
N CYS A 1024 -5.00 -5.21 -11.09
CA CYS A 1024 -4.15 -5.01 -12.25
C CYS A 1024 -3.87 -3.53 -12.46
N ARG A 1025 -3.73 -2.74 -11.37
CA ARG A 1025 -3.56 -1.25 -11.37
C ARG A 1025 -2.59 -0.71 -12.41
N LYS A 1026 -1.62 -1.53 -12.79
CA LYS A 1026 -0.59 -1.22 -13.76
C LYS A 1026 -0.37 -2.40 -14.71
N GLY A 1027 -1.41 -3.07 -15.19
CA GLY A 1027 -1.30 -3.81 -16.45
C GLY A 1027 -0.70 -2.83 -17.45
N LEU A 1028 0.55 -3.04 -17.85
CA LEU A 1028 1.40 -1.98 -18.36
C LEU A 1028 1.02 -1.68 -19.82
N TYR A 1029 -0.01 -0.86 -20.02
CA TYR A 1029 -0.30 -0.28 -21.34
C TYR A 1029 0.98 0.43 -21.81
N PRO A 1030 1.54 0.07 -22.99
CA PRO A 1030 2.73 0.72 -23.51
C PRO A 1030 2.49 2.22 -23.77
N TYR A 1031 1.22 2.63 -23.86
CA TYR A 1031 0.79 4.00 -24.12
C TYR A 1031 0.09 4.61 -22.89
N PRO A 1032 0.53 5.80 -22.41
CA PRO A 1032 -0.07 6.47 -21.25
C PRO A 1032 -1.48 7.05 -21.49
N SER A 1033 -2.04 6.96 -22.70
CA SER A 1033 -3.31 7.61 -23.05
C SER A 1033 -4.16 6.94 -24.15
N ASN A 1034 -3.90 5.68 -24.54
CA ASN A 1034 -4.67 4.99 -25.59
C ASN A 1034 -4.69 3.45 -25.40
N PRO A 1035 -5.65 2.71 -25.99
CA PRO A 1035 -5.96 1.33 -25.66
C PRO A 1035 -4.77 0.36 -25.73
N SER A 1036 -4.86 -0.72 -24.95
CA SER A 1036 -3.91 -1.84 -24.94
C SER A 1036 -3.93 -2.50 -26.31
N ILE A 1037 -2.91 -2.16 -27.12
CA ILE A 1037 -2.74 -2.61 -28.50
C ILE A 1037 -3.92 -2.23 -29.43
N LEU A 1038 -3.63 -2.01 -30.72
CA LEU A 1038 -4.67 -1.98 -31.75
C LEU A 1038 -5.33 -3.36 -31.82
N TYR A 1039 -6.54 -3.48 -31.28
CA TYR A 1039 -7.40 -4.66 -31.48
C TYR A 1039 -8.45 -4.30 -32.54
N PRO A 1040 -8.51 -5.00 -33.70
CA PRO A 1040 -7.75 -6.20 -34.06
C PRO A 1040 -6.27 -5.93 -34.42
N ILE A 1041 -5.42 -6.93 -34.15
CA ILE A 1041 -3.97 -6.84 -34.35
C ILE A 1041 -3.62 -6.99 -35.84
N THR A 1042 -2.88 -6.02 -36.36
CA THR A 1042 -2.47 -5.99 -37.77
C THR A 1042 -1.23 -6.86 -38.03
N GLU A 1043 -0.87 -7.01 -39.31
CA GLU A 1043 0.30 -7.79 -39.70
C GLU A 1043 1.60 -7.08 -39.32
N ASN A 1044 2.60 -7.84 -38.84
CA ASN A 1044 3.87 -7.30 -38.34
C ASN A 1044 3.72 -6.25 -37.22
N GLU A 1045 2.65 -6.35 -36.43
CA GLU A 1045 2.36 -5.40 -35.36
C GLU A 1045 3.48 -5.43 -34.31
N THR A 1046 4.18 -4.30 -34.18
CA THR A 1046 5.13 -4.08 -33.10
C THR A 1046 4.43 -3.45 -31.92
N VAL A 1047 4.67 -4.01 -30.74
CA VAL A 1047 4.00 -3.57 -29.51
C VAL A 1047 4.46 -2.16 -29.06
N TYR A 1048 5.56 -1.64 -29.63
CA TYR A 1048 6.25 -0.42 -29.19
C TYR A 1048 6.63 0.47 -30.38
N ASP A 1049 6.27 1.76 -30.37
CA ASP A 1049 6.35 2.61 -31.56
C ASP A 1049 7.45 3.69 -31.55
N THR A 1050 8.10 4.00 -30.41
CA THR A 1050 9.03 5.14 -30.32
C THR A 1050 10.21 4.96 -29.34
N LEU A 1051 11.28 5.75 -29.53
CA LEU A 1051 12.36 5.91 -28.56
C LEU A 1051 11.80 6.56 -27.28
N GLY A 1052 11.51 5.76 -26.26
CA GLY A 1052 10.95 6.23 -25.00
C GLY A 1052 9.64 5.55 -24.61
N THR A 1053 8.94 4.88 -25.54
CA THR A 1053 7.94 3.87 -25.16
C THR A 1053 8.69 2.75 -24.48
N THR A 1054 8.52 2.64 -23.16
CA THR A 1054 9.03 1.51 -22.40
C THR A 1054 8.44 0.25 -22.99
N ASN A 1055 9.30 -0.66 -23.44
CA ASN A 1055 8.94 -2.05 -23.68
C ASN A 1055 8.25 -2.48 -22.39
N ARG A 1056 6.96 -2.69 -22.40
CA ARG A 1056 6.14 -2.97 -21.23
C ARG A 1056 5.33 -4.22 -21.57
N PRO A 1057 5.12 -5.15 -20.63
CA PRO A 1057 4.29 -6.30 -20.89
C PRO A 1057 2.85 -5.85 -21.15
N VAL A 1058 2.28 -6.32 -22.26
CA VAL A 1058 0.88 -6.01 -22.59
C VAL A 1058 -0.07 -6.97 -21.91
N ARG A 1059 -1.12 -6.41 -21.31
CA ARG A 1059 -2.21 -7.17 -20.74
C ARG A 1059 -3.00 -7.90 -21.83
N ARG A 1060 -3.24 -9.19 -21.62
CA ARG A 1060 -4.06 -10.04 -22.49
C ARG A 1060 -4.95 -10.87 -21.58
N ASN A 1061 -6.19 -11.12 -22.01
CA ASN A 1061 -7.15 -11.88 -21.24
C ASN A 1061 -8.00 -12.85 -22.08
N LEU A 1062 -8.62 -13.80 -21.39
CA LEU A 1062 -9.69 -14.68 -21.87
C LEU A 1062 -10.90 -14.57 -20.95
N TRP A 1063 -12.08 -14.85 -21.50
CA TRP A 1063 -13.37 -14.71 -20.82
C TRP A 1063 -14.12 -16.03 -20.73
N TYR A 1064 -14.65 -16.32 -19.54
CA TYR A 1064 -15.51 -17.47 -19.26
C TYR A 1064 -16.72 -17.00 -18.47
N THR A 1065 -17.84 -17.71 -18.58
CA THR A 1065 -19.03 -17.44 -17.76
C THR A 1065 -19.69 -18.75 -17.32
N PHE A 1066 -20.36 -18.73 -16.18
CA PHE A 1066 -21.09 -19.88 -15.65
C PHE A 1066 -22.26 -19.43 -14.79
N VAL A 1067 -23.24 -20.30 -14.61
CA VAL A 1067 -24.40 -20.09 -13.75
C VAL A 1067 -24.41 -21.11 -12.62
N VAL A 1068 -24.79 -20.70 -11.41
CA VAL A 1068 -25.08 -21.61 -10.30
C VAL A 1068 -26.43 -21.26 -9.67
N GLU A 1069 -27.11 -22.26 -9.13
CA GLU A 1069 -28.44 -22.13 -8.53
C GLU A 1069 -28.40 -22.47 -7.05
N GLY A 1070 -28.83 -21.53 -6.21
CA GLY A 1070 -28.91 -21.71 -4.76
C GLY A 1070 -27.59 -21.55 -3.99
N PRO A 1071 -27.61 -21.79 -2.66
CA PRO A 1071 -26.48 -21.55 -1.79
C PRO A 1071 -25.45 -22.69 -1.81
N GLY A 1072 -24.22 -22.36 -1.47
CA GLY A 1072 -23.13 -23.32 -1.42
C GLY A 1072 -21.78 -22.69 -1.68
N LYS A 1073 -20.78 -23.52 -1.97
CA LYS A 1073 -19.42 -23.05 -2.19
C LYS A 1073 -18.95 -23.36 -3.61
N VAL A 1074 -18.56 -22.32 -4.33
CA VAL A 1074 -18.06 -22.42 -5.70
C VAL A 1074 -16.54 -22.43 -5.68
N TYR A 1075 -15.94 -23.33 -6.44
CA TYR A 1075 -14.49 -23.42 -6.68
C TYR A 1075 -14.23 -23.21 -8.17
N VAL A 1076 -13.30 -22.32 -8.50
CA VAL A 1076 -12.87 -22.06 -9.87
C VAL A 1076 -11.37 -22.34 -9.95
N SER A 1077 -10.95 -23.12 -10.95
CA SER A 1077 -9.54 -23.43 -11.21
C SER A 1077 -9.14 -23.06 -12.62
N VAL A 1078 -7.92 -22.56 -12.81
CA VAL A 1078 -7.32 -22.29 -14.12
C VAL A 1078 -6.07 -23.13 -14.26
N ASN A 1079 -6.05 -24.02 -15.26
CA ASN A 1079 -4.95 -24.96 -15.46
C ASN A 1079 -4.16 -24.57 -16.71
N ASN A 1080 -2.88 -24.21 -16.56
CA ASN A 1080 -1.99 -24.06 -17.71
C ASN A 1080 -1.68 -25.46 -18.28
N ARG A 1081 -2.06 -25.70 -19.53
CA ARG A 1081 -1.91 -27.00 -20.20
C ARG A 1081 -0.68 -27.09 -21.09
N THR A 1082 0.06 -25.99 -21.29
CA THR A 1082 1.20 -25.98 -22.21
C THR A 1082 2.46 -26.52 -21.54
N PRO A 1083 2.94 -27.72 -21.91
CA PRO A 1083 4.09 -28.32 -21.24
C PRO A 1083 5.36 -27.51 -21.50
N GLY A 1084 6.11 -27.17 -20.44
CA GLY A 1084 7.43 -26.54 -20.56
C GLY A 1084 7.44 -25.02 -20.73
N LYS A 1085 6.29 -24.31 -20.67
CA LYS A 1085 6.26 -22.84 -20.57
C LYS A 1085 6.12 -22.38 -19.13
N SER A 1086 7.01 -21.49 -18.71
CA SER A 1086 7.28 -21.11 -17.32
C SER A 1086 6.20 -20.20 -16.70
N SER A 1087 5.13 -20.79 -16.19
CA SER A 1087 4.45 -20.45 -14.92
C SER A 1087 3.29 -21.44 -14.73
N PRO A 1088 3.21 -22.22 -13.62
CA PRO A 1088 2.11 -23.15 -13.41
C PRO A 1088 0.77 -22.44 -13.17
N THR A 1089 0.80 -21.17 -12.75
CA THR A 1089 -0.40 -20.44 -12.32
C THR A 1089 -0.58 -19.17 -13.13
N LEU A 1090 -1.74 -19.04 -13.77
CA LEU A 1090 -2.19 -17.84 -14.48
C LEU A 1090 -3.03 -16.97 -13.53
N PRO A 1091 -2.89 -15.63 -13.56
CA PRO A 1091 -3.79 -14.76 -12.81
C PRO A 1091 -5.21 -14.83 -13.34
N PHE A 1092 -6.20 -14.89 -12.46
CA PHE A 1092 -7.61 -14.79 -12.83
C PHE A 1092 -8.46 -14.17 -11.74
N THR A 1093 -9.56 -13.54 -12.15
CA THR A 1093 -10.52 -12.85 -11.29
C THR A 1093 -11.94 -13.28 -11.62
N ILE A 1094 -12.78 -13.40 -10.59
CA ILE A 1094 -14.19 -13.78 -10.69
C ILE A 1094 -15.05 -12.54 -10.41
N TYR A 1095 -16.05 -12.34 -11.26
CA TYR A 1095 -17.06 -11.29 -11.15
C TYR A 1095 -18.46 -11.91 -11.14
N LYS A 1096 -19.40 -11.29 -10.43
CA LYS A 1096 -20.84 -11.59 -10.48
C LYS A 1096 -21.48 -10.62 -11.47
N SER A 1097 -22.37 -11.12 -12.33
CA SER A 1097 -23.18 -10.31 -13.25
C SER A 1097 -24.50 -9.92 -12.59
N ASP A 1098 -25.06 -8.76 -12.94
CA ASP A 1098 -26.40 -8.33 -12.54
C ASP A 1098 -27.50 -8.83 -13.47
N VAL A 1099 -27.12 -9.39 -14.63
CA VAL A 1099 -28.02 -9.99 -15.62
C VAL A 1099 -28.68 -11.25 -15.07
N ASP A 1100 -29.95 -11.44 -15.43
CA ASP A 1100 -30.75 -12.59 -15.02
C ASP A 1100 -30.06 -13.91 -15.40
N GLY A 1101 -29.79 -14.75 -14.39
CA GLY A 1101 -29.15 -16.05 -14.55
C GLY A 1101 -30.05 -17.10 -15.21
N GLU A 1102 -31.34 -16.83 -15.38
CA GLU A 1102 -32.26 -17.67 -16.16
C GLU A 1102 -32.03 -17.54 -17.68
N LEU A 1103 -31.48 -16.40 -18.13
CA LEU A 1103 -31.19 -16.18 -19.53
C LEU A 1103 -29.97 -17.00 -19.98
N SER A 1104 -30.14 -17.70 -21.09
CA SER A 1104 -29.02 -18.34 -21.78
C SER A 1104 -28.04 -17.28 -22.28
N PHE A 1105 -26.76 -17.62 -22.38
CA PHE A 1105 -25.78 -16.66 -22.88
C PHE A 1105 -26.05 -16.18 -24.31
N SER A 1106 -26.74 -17.00 -25.13
CA SER A 1106 -27.24 -16.59 -26.45
C SER A 1106 -28.32 -15.51 -26.38
N GLU A 1107 -29.24 -15.57 -25.41
CA GLU A 1107 -30.27 -14.56 -25.20
C GLU A 1107 -29.65 -13.26 -24.69
N ILE A 1108 -28.75 -13.35 -23.72
CA ILE A 1108 -27.97 -12.20 -23.22
C ILE A 1108 -27.24 -11.50 -24.37
N LYS A 1109 -26.61 -12.27 -25.26
CA LYS A 1109 -25.94 -11.73 -26.45
C LYS A 1109 -26.91 -11.08 -27.43
N ALA A 1110 -28.08 -11.68 -27.66
CA ALA A 1110 -29.10 -11.14 -28.56
C ALA A 1110 -29.72 -9.85 -28.03
N ASN A 1111 -29.87 -9.73 -26.72
CA ASN A 1111 -30.44 -8.56 -26.03
C ASN A 1111 -29.42 -7.43 -25.85
N GLY A 1112 -28.14 -7.68 -26.09
CA GLY A 1112 -27.07 -6.70 -25.84
C GLY A 1112 -26.75 -6.52 -24.35
N GLU A 1113 -27.09 -7.51 -23.53
CA GLU A 1113 -26.92 -7.51 -22.06
C GLU A 1113 -25.57 -8.11 -21.63
N ILE A 1114 -24.58 -8.17 -22.52
CA ILE A 1114 -23.28 -8.76 -22.19
C ILE A 1114 -22.51 -7.87 -21.24
N ASP A 1115 -22.29 -8.42 -20.06
CA ASP A 1115 -21.51 -7.83 -19.01
C ASP A 1115 -20.00 -7.95 -19.29
N SER A 1116 -19.32 -6.83 -19.49
CA SER A 1116 -17.90 -6.78 -19.90
C SER A 1116 -17.06 -5.76 -19.12
N THR A 1117 -17.67 -4.98 -18.24
CA THR A 1117 -17.01 -3.95 -17.42
C THR A 1117 -17.71 -3.83 -16.07
N LEU A 1118 -17.10 -3.17 -15.08
CA LEU A 1118 -17.82 -2.86 -13.83
C LEU A 1118 -19.05 -1.96 -14.05
N ALA A 1119 -19.02 -1.11 -15.09
CA ALA A 1119 -20.11 -0.20 -15.43
C ALA A 1119 -21.25 -0.87 -16.20
N SER A 1120 -21.05 -2.08 -16.74
CA SER A 1120 -22.10 -2.83 -17.43
C SER A 1120 -22.92 -3.73 -16.51
N GLY A 1121 -22.53 -3.88 -15.23
CA GLY A 1121 -23.17 -4.82 -14.31
C GLY A 1121 -22.21 -5.73 -13.50
N LEU A 1122 -20.95 -5.86 -13.92
CA LEU A 1122 -20.00 -6.74 -13.23
C LEU A 1122 -19.62 -6.23 -11.83
N THR A 1123 -19.75 -7.11 -10.82
CA THR A 1123 -19.31 -6.88 -9.44
C THR A 1123 -18.18 -7.82 -9.06
N TYR A 1124 -17.10 -7.31 -8.47
CA TYR A 1124 -15.95 -8.13 -8.05
C TYR A 1124 -16.33 -9.15 -6.96
N VAL A 1125 -15.91 -10.43 -7.13
CA VAL A 1125 -16.13 -11.52 -6.16
C VAL A 1125 -14.83 -11.94 -5.49
N ASN A 1126 -13.87 -12.48 -6.26
CA ASN A 1126 -12.61 -12.99 -5.72
C ASN A 1126 -11.52 -13.06 -6.80
N ASN A 1127 -10.25 -13.21 -6.42
CA ASN A 1127 -9.12 -13.42 -7.33
C ASN A 1127 -8.10 -14.41 -6.75
N ASN A 1128 -7.19 -14.89 -7.59
CA ASN A 1128 -6.22 -15.93 -7.24
C ASN A 1128 -4.84 -15.43 -6.76
N SER A 1129 -4.75 -14.18 -6.30
CA SER A 1129 -3.58 -13.59 -5.63
C SER A 1129 -3.81 -13.54 -4.12
N THR A 1130 -2.96 -14.20 -3.33
CA THR A 1130 -2.97 -14.10 -1.85
C THR A 1130 -2.37 -12.80 -1.33
N PHE A 1131 -1.96 -11.93 -2.23
CA PHE A 1131 -1.14 -10.79 -1.96
C PHE A 1131 -1.95 -9.52 -2.24
N GLY A 1132 -2.57 -8.94 -1.20
CA GLY A 1132 -3.53 -7.84 -1.32
C GLY A 1132 -3.03 -6.53 -1.96
N SER A 1133 -1.76 -6.46 -2.35
CA SER A 1133 -1.12 -5.31 -3.02
C SER A 1133 -0.33 -5.68 -4.28
N TYR A 1134 -0.32 -6.95 -4.70
CA TYR A 1134 0.57 -7.43 -5.77
C TYR A 1134 -0.27 -7.68 -7.02
N GLY A 1135 -0.11 -6.79 -8.01
CA GLY A 1135 -0.92 -6.78 -9.21
C GLY A 1135 -0.72 -8.03 -10.09
N CYS A 1136 -1.73 -8.41 -10.89
CA CYS A 1136 -1.85 -9.53 -11.85
C CYS A 1136 -0.97 -10.78 -11.56
N SER A 1137 -0.63 -11.10 -10.32
CA SER A 1137 0.29 -12.18 -9.95
C SER A 1137 -0.51 -13.30 -9.31
N GLY A 1138 -1.06 -14.20 -10.15
CA GLY A 1138 -1.77 -15.37 -9.68
C GLY A 1138 -0.81 -16.35 -9.03
N ASN A 1139 -1.06 -16.74 -7.77
CA ASN A 1139 -0.25 -17.72 -7.06
C ASN A 1139 -1.05 -18.96 -6.61
N SER A 1140 -2.38 -18.91 -6.71
CA SER A 1140 -3.27 -20.04 -6.44
C SER A 1140 -3.89 -20.57 -7.74
N GLN A 1141 -3.79 -21.87 -8.02
CA GLN A 1141 -4.43 -22.49 -9.19
C GLN A 1141 -5.96 -22.53 -9.08
N THR A 1142 -6.46 -22.65 -7.84
CA THR A 1142 -7.88 -22.76 -7.49
C THR A 1142 -8.22 -21.73 -6.42
N ILE A 1143 -9.36 -21.06 -6.57
CA ILE A 1143 -9.95 -20.21 -5.53
C ILE A 1143 -11.40 -20.61 -5.29
N SER A 1144 -11.96 -20.17 -4.15
CA SER A 1144 -13.36 -20.42 -3.83
C SER A 1144 -14.05 -19.21 -3.24
N PHE A 1145 -15.38 -19.18 -3.35
CA PHE A 1145 -16.25 -18.20 -2.72
C PHE A 1145 -17.57 -18.87 -2.33
N SER A 1146 -18.26 -18.33 -1.34
CA SER A 1146 -19.51 -18.89 -0.82
C SER A 1146 -20.71 -18.03 -1.22
N ILE A 1147 -21.80 -18.68 -1.60
CA ILE A 1147 -23.12 -18.09 -1.79
C ILE A 1147 -23.93 -18.38 -0.53
N ASN A 1148 -24.39 -17.32 0.14
CA ASN A 1148 -25.06 -17.42 1.44
C ASN A 1148 -26.43 -18.11 1.29
N SER A 1149 -26.78 -18.96 2.26
CA SER A 1149 -28.10 -19.62 2.39
C SER A 1149 -29.27 -18.65 2.51
N CYS A 1150 -29.03 -17.41 2.94
CA CYS A 1150 -30.05 -16.37 3.03
C CYS A 1150 -30.35 -15.70 1.68
N GLU A 1151 -29.51 -15.88 0.65
CA GLU A 1151 -29.83 -15.30 -0.65
C GLU A 1151 -30.85 -16.16 -1.42
N PRO A 1152 -31.69 -15.56 -2.30
CA PRO A 1152 -32.73 -16.28 -3.03
C PRO A 1152 -32.20 -17.50 -3.79
N LEU A 1153 -33.04 -18.53 -3.94
CA LEU A 1153 -32.81 -19.68 -4.83
C LEU A 1153 -32.96 -19.26 -6.30
N ALA A 1154 -32.18 -18.27 -6.71
CA ALA A 1154 -32.12 -17.78 -8.08
C ALA A 1154 -30.84 -18.29 -8.74
N LYS A 1155 -30.92 -18.53 -10.05
CA LYS A 1155 -29.74 -18.69 -10.89
C LYS A 1155 -28.94 -17.39 -10.91
N ARG A 1156 -27.63 -17.49 -10.72
CA ARG A 1156 -26.69 -16.36 -10.72
C ARG A 1156 -25.59 -16.60 -11.73
N ARG A 1157 -25.35 -15.62 -12.59
CA ARG A 1157 -24.27 -15.66 -13.57
C ARG A 1157 -22.99 -15.03 -13.01
N TYR A 1158 -21.87 -15.69 -13.28
CA TYR A 1158 -20.53 -15.23 -12.94
C TYR A 1158 -19.66 -15.19 -14.20
N TYR A 1159 -18.66 -14.32 -14.20
CA TYR A 1159 -17.62 -14.24 -15.22
C TYR A 1159 -16.25 -14.53 -14.59
N VAL A 1160 -15.40 -15.24 -15.33
CA VAL A 1160 -13.99 -15.45 -14.99
C VAL A 1160 -13.14 -14.81 -16.07
N VAL A 1161 -12.28 -13.87 -15.65
CA VAL A 1161 -11.31 -13.20 -16.52
C VAL A 1161 -9.94 -13.74 -16.19
N VAL A 1162 -9.31 -14.43 -17.14
CA VAL A 1162 -7.97 -15.01 -17.00
C VAL A 1162 -6.97 -14.10 -17.72
N ASP A 1163 -5.97 -13.60 -17.01
CA ASP A 1163 -4.96 -12.65 -17.51
C ASP A 1163 -3.58 -13.31 -17.73
N VAL A 1164 -2.64 -12.60 -18.36
CA VAL A 1164 -1.20 -12.97 -18.40
C VAL A 1164 -0.38 -12.12 -17.43
N HIS A 1165 0.49 -12.76 -16.64
CA HIS A 1165 1.44 -12.11 -15.72
C HIS A 1165 2.78 -11.74 -16.40
N ALA A 1166 3.56 -10.84 -15.77
CA ALA A 1166 4.91 -10.51 -16.20
C ALA A 1166 5.82 -11.76 -16.23
N ASN A 1167 6.68 -11.86 -17.24
CA ASN A 1167 7.62 -12.97 -17.51
C ASN A 1167 7.04 -14.24 -18.14
N MET A 1168 5.74 -14.27 -18.48
CA MET A 1168 5.19 -15.35 -19.29
C MET A 1168 5.42 -15.08 -20.79
N MET A 1169 5.90 -16.08 -21.53
CA MET A 1169 5.81 -16.06 -23.00
C MET A 1169 4.38 -16.42 -23.39
N ILE A 1170 3.83 -15.77 -24.41
CA ILE A 1170 2.44 -15.98 -24.86
C ILE A 1170 2.29 -17.28 -25.67
N SER A 1171 1.08 -17.50 -26.18
CA SER A 1171 0.62 -18.75 -26.79
C SER A 1171 0.57 -19.89 -25.78
N ASN A 1172 0.01 -19.62 -24.60
CA ASN A 1172 -0.28 -20.66 -23.60
C ASN A 1172 -1.71 -21.14 -23.78
N GLN A 1173 -1.86 -22.45 -23.92
CA GLN A 1173 -3.11 -23.17 -23.77
C GLN A 1173 -3.46 -23.34 -22.29
N LEU A 1174 -4.73 -23.13 -21.96
CA LEU A 1174 -5.27 -23.26 -20.61
C LEU A 1174 -6.71 -23.77 -20.66
N ASP A 1175 -7.16 -24.40 -19.58
CA ASP A 1175 -8.59 -24.67 -19.37
C ASP A 1175 -9.06 -24.14 -18.01
N VAL A 1176 -10.37 -23.94 -17.92
CA VAL A 1176 -11.05 -23.51 -16.69
C VAL A 1176 -11.93 -24.65 -16.21
N SER A 1177 -11.96 -24.85 -14.90
CA SER A 1177 -12.93 -25.74 -14.27
C SER A 1177 -13.70 -25.07 -13.15
N VAL A 1178 -14.97 -25.45 -13.01
CA VAL A 1178 -15.88 -24.98 -11.97
C VAL A 1178 -16.43 -26.18 -11.22
N ARG A 1179 -16.46 -26.09 -9.89
CA ARG A 1179 -17.10 -27.06 -9.01
C ARG A 1179 -18.00 -26.33 -8.03
N PHE A 1180 -19.25 -26.77 -7.91
CA PHE A 1180 -20.21 -26.19 -6.99
C PHE A 1180 -20.62 -27.22 -5.93
N GLU A 1181 -20.23 -26.97 -4.69
CA GLU A 1181 -20.67 -27.73 -3.52
C GLU A 1181 -21.98 -27.11 -3.03
N GLY A 1182 -23.11 -27.53 -3.62
CA GLY A 1182 -24.44 -27.06 -3.26
C GLY A 1182 -24.82 -27.53 -1.86
N VAL A 1183 -25.40 -26.63 -1.06
CA VAL A 1183 -25.92 -26.98 0.27
C VAL A 1183 -27.38 -27.38 0.12
N PRO A 1184 -27.82 -28.53 0.67
CA PRO A 1184 -29.21 -28.93 0.64
C PRO A 1184 -30.10 -27.81 1.21
N ILE A 1185 -31.15 -27.49 0.48
CA ILE A 1185 -32.17 -26.53 0.92
C ILE A 1185 -32.73 -27.07 2.23
N ILE A 1186 -32.43 -26.42 3.36
CA ILE A 1186 -33.19 -26.66 4.58
C ILE A 1186 -34.57 -26.08 4.29
N PRO A 1187 -35.63 -26.89 4.22
CA PRO A 1187 -36.97 -26.35 4.02
C PRO A 1187 -37.20 -25.31 5.11
N LEU A 1188 -37.57 -24.09 4.72
CA LEU A 1188 -38.12 -23.11 5.65
C LEU A 1188 -39.28 -23.81 6.36
N ARG A 1189 -39.03 -24.23 7.61
CA ARG A 1189 -40.09 -24.65 8.50
C ARG A 1189 -40.78 -23.36 8.91
N TYR A 1190 -41.93 -23.10 8.29
CA TYR A 1190 -42.88 -22.14 8.82
C TYR A 1190 -43.31 -22.66 10.18
N ASP A 1191 -42.96 -21.94 11.24
CA ASP A 1191 -43.58 -22.08 12.57
C ASP A 1191 -44.74 -21.08 12.67
#